data_AF-A0AAD9CYC6-F1
#
_entry.id   AF-A0AAD9CYC6-F1
#
_cell.length_a   1.000
_cell.length_b   1.000
_cell.length_c   1.000
_cell.angle_alpha   90.00
_cell.angle_beta   90.00
_cell.angle_gamma   90.00
#
_symmetry.space_group_name_H-M   'P 1'
#
loop_
_entity.id
_entity.type
_entity.pdbx_description
1 polymer ?
#
loop_
_entity_poly.entity_id
_entity_poly.type
_entity_poly.pdbx_seq_one_letter_code
_entity_poly.pdbx_strand_id
1 'polypeptide(L)'
;MQAESRVRAAALNLTHEGSQSASSPLLTTLTPRAAQKLPSAADLWVHSLPGLLNMASHPTHPINLYAGLLPSYPGEGKGGGEGATGVDAKIFFMMSKARRSAGKQRLIFWFNGGPGCSAFDGALMEVGPFRTVPASQTASGKVELKLVEGGWDEFATVVFVDQPPGTGLSFVPTNGYLHELDQGSQHLIQFMKNFYQVFPELAGIDTYLAGESFAGQYIPYFAHALLQTPPTIDFALKGIAIGNGWIDPKQQYPGYVDFAYEKKLLVKGTPAADNADAVLARCMEEIAKFEGDENTPINIGGGCDRVMSAVTDPFEQELNGKKMCMNIYDVRLMDEWPACGMNWPPDLPDVYDFLRRDDVLMGLHATERSSAWVECDGKVSSELHLRNSFASVKYIPGILEAGVPVMMFAGAEDLICNYKGIERMIENMEWSGQIGFGNATASEWVFNGTQVGEWTVSRNLTYAKVYESSHMVGFDVPEVTNDMITRFMGVDLSLVPGVLGQTSGKLGGINKVALSAGSAAAGIPLLKGGKSDIENWYNAASAFLILFILVSIVALYFYFKRRRSLRRRVGLPTMRDDAAERVPLGAERVEMDDIERAEGYELDSAGRKTRARSGSRKGKERAREEDEDEGESVFALGDDEDGR
;
A
#
# COMPACT_ATOMS: atom_id res chain seq x y z
N MET A 1 -70.98 23.25 -6.09
CA MET A 1 -72.31 22.85 -6.61
C MET A 1 -72.06 21.62 -7.46
N GLN A 2 -72.59 20.45 -7.09
CA GLN A 2 -73.81 19.83 -7.64
C GLN A 2 -73.74 19.61 -9.17
N ALA A 3 -74.04 18.42 -9.72
CA ALA A 3 -74.54 17.17 -9.11
C ALA A 3 -74.20 15.93 -9.96
N GLU A 4 -74.50 14.75 -9.41
CA GLU A 4 -74.25 13.41 -9.97
C GLU A 4 -75.32 12.94 -10.98
N SER A 5 -75.09 11.71 -11.49
CA SER A 5 -76.08 10.75 -12.02
C SER A 5 -76.40 10.86 -13.54
N ARG A 6 -76.73 9.78 -14.28
CA ARG A 6 -77.14 8.42 -13.87
C ARG A 6 -76.90 7.35 -14.96
N VAL A 7 -76.34 6.22 -14.54
CA VAL A 7 -76.49 4.82 -15.00
C VAL A 7 -77.53 4.53 -16.12
N ARG A 8 -77.12 3.79 -17.17
CA ARG A 8 -77.72 2.48 -17.55
C ARG A 8 -76.93 1.69 -18.59
N ALA A 9 -76.99 0.36 -18.45
CA ALA A 9 -76.30 -0.62 -19.29
C ALA A 9 -77.19 -1.16 -20.42
N ALA A 10 -76.54 -1.68 -21.47
CA ALA A 10 -77.13 -2.64 -22.40
C ALA A 10 -76.07 -3.68 -22.76
N ALA A 11 -76.38 -4.97 -22.59
CA ALA A 11 -75.53 -6.08 -22.99
C ALA A 11 -76.27 -6.90 -24.06
N LEU A 12 -75.57 -7.30 -25.13
CA LEU A 12 -76.07 -8.30 -26.07
C LEU A 12 -74.92 -9.02 -26.78
N ASN A 13 -74.82 -10.31 -26.44
CA ASN A 13 -74.20 -11.42 -27.19
C ASN A 13 -74.59 -11.40 -28.70
N LEU A 14 -73.93 -12.07 -29.65
CA LEU A 14 -72.89 -13.13 -29.70
C LEU A 14 -72.43 -13.25 -31.17
N THR A 15 -71.18 -13.66 -31.48
CA THR A 15 -70.78 -14.64 -32.54
C THR A 15 -69.25 -14.82 -32.59
N HIS A 16 -68.78 -15.79 -33.39
CA HIS A 16 -67.59 -16.61 -33.14
C HIS A 16 -66.51 -16.50 -34.25
N GLU A 17 -65.31 -17.00 -33.95
CA GLU A 17 -64.18 -17.35 -34.86
C GLU A 17 -63.24 -16.26 -35.41
N GLY A 18 -61.94 -16.60 -35.44
CA GLY A 18 -60.87 -15.81 -36.06
C GLY A 18 -59.60 -15.73 -35.20
N SER A 19 -58.68 -16.69 -35.32
CA SER A 19 -57.42 -16.66 -34.56
C SER A 19 -56.38 -15.71 -35.16
N GLN A 20 -55.67 -14.97 -34.31
CA GLN A 20 -54.30 -14.53 -34.58
C GLN A 20 -53.58 -14.12 -33.28
N SER A 21 -52.29 -14.42 -33.21
CA SER A 21 -51.48 -14.33 -31.98
C SER A 21 -51.01 -12.91 -31.69
N ALA A 22 -51.20 -12.45 -30.45
CA ALA A 22 -50.43 -11.38 -29.86
C ALA A 22 -50.01 -11.79 -28.43
N SER A 23 -48.79 -12.29 -28.29
CA SER A 23 -48.19 -12.59 -26.99
C SER A 23 -47.90 -11.28 -26.25
N SER A 24 -48.65 -11.00 -25.19
CA SER A 24 -48.27 -9.95 -24.23
C SER A 24 -46.96 -10.32 -23.54
N PRO A 25 -46.08 -9.36 -23.20
CA PRO A 25 -44.90 -9.66 -22.40
C PRO A 25 -45.34 -10.17 -21.02
N LEU A 26 -44.73 -11.25 -20.55
CA LEU A 26 -44.90 -11.66 -19.15
C LEU A 26 -44.38 -10.53 -18.26
N LEU A 27 -45.25 -10.01 -17.40
CA LEU A 27 -44.82 -9.17 -16.30
C LEU A 27 -44.12 -10.11 -15.29
N THR A 28 -42.81 -10.26 -15.41
CA THR A 28 -42.01 -11.10 -14.51
C THR A 28 -42.05 -10.47 -13.13
N THR A 29 -42.96 -10.97 -12.27
CA THR A 29 -43.01 -10.57 -10.87
C THR A 29 -41.72 -11.02 -10.21
N LEU A 30 -40.78 -10.07 -10.02
CA LEU A 30 -39.59 -10.27 -9.22
C LEU A 30 -40.03 -10.72 -7.83
N THR A 31 -39.81 -12.00 -7.52
CA THR A 31 -39.97 -12.50 -6.16
C THR A 31 -39.01 -11.73 -5.26
N PRO A 32 -39.46 -11.11 -4.15
CA PRO A 32 -38.57 -10.38 -3.27
C PRO A 32 -37.49 -11.34 -2.76
N ARG A 33 -36.23 -11.09 -3.18
CA ARG A 33 -35.07 -11.88 -2.76
C ARG A 33 -35.00 -11.82 -1.24
N ALA A 34 -34.93 -12.98 -0.59
CA ALA A 34 -34.87 -13.04 0.87
C ALA A 34 -33.68 -12.20 1.37
N ALA A 35 -33.93 -11.34 2.36
CA ALA A 35 -32.88 -10.50 2.93
C ALA A 35 -31.69 -11.36 3.37
N GLN A 36 -30.49 -11.02 2.90
CA GLN A 36 -29.30 -11.80 3.19
C GLN A 36 -29.03 -11.75 4.69
N LYS A 37 -29.12 -12.91 5.36
CA LYS A 37 -28.95 -13.00 6.81
C LYS A 37 -27.51 -12.63 7.15
N LEU A 38 -27.34 -11.61 8.00
CA LEU A 38 -26.02 -11.23 8.50
C LEU A 38 -25.43 -12.35 9.39
N PRO A 39 -24.10 -12.56 9.34
CA PRO A 39 -23.39 -13.42 10.28
C PRO A 39 -23.48 -12.85 11.70
N SER A 40 -23.26 -13.67 12.73
CA SER A 40 -23.03 -13.17 14.08
C SER A 40 -21.55 -12.83 14.28
N ALA A 41 -21.24 -12.00 15.30
CA ALA A 41 -19.85 -11.71 15.68
C ALA A 41 -19.04 -12.99 16.00
N ALA A 42 -19.68 -14.07 16.43
CA ALA A 42 -19.03 -15.36 16.68
C ALA A 42 -18.68 -16.11 15.39
N ASP A 43 -19.47 -15.95 14.32
CA ASP A 43 -19.19 -16.56 13.01
C ASP A 43 -17.99 -15.89 12.32
N LEU A 44 -17.69 -14.64 12.66
CA LEU A 44 -16.58 -13.83 12.12
C LEU A 44 -15.31 -13.87 12.98
N TRP A 45 -15.29 -14.66 14.06
CA TRP A 45 -14.17 -14.70 14.99
C TRP A 45 -12.97 -15.45 14.40
N VAL A 46 -11.76 -14.88 14.50
CA VAL A 46 -10.53 -15.50 14.00
C VAL A 46 -9.76 -16.15 15.16
N HIS A 47 -9.81 -17.48 15.24
CA HIS A 47 -9.18 -18.24 16.34
C HIS A 47 -7.65 -18.22 16.31
N SER A 48 -7.06 -18.25 15.11
CA SER A 48 -5.61 -18.34 14.88
C SER A 48 -5.29 -18.00 13.43
N LEU A 49 -4.10 -17.45 13.21
CA LEU A 49 -3.48 -17.33 11.88
C LEU A 49 -2.13 -18.08 11.90
N PRO A 50 -1.56 -18.49 10.75
CA PRO A 50 -0.24 -19.12 10.72
C PRO A 50 0.82 -18.23 11.41
N GLY A 51 1.59 -18.82 12.33
CA GLY A 51 2.50 -18.12 13.26
C GLY A 51 1.87 -17.69 14.59
N LEU A 52 0.56 -17.43 14.63
CA LEU A 52 -0.16 -16.87 15.77
C LEU A 52 -1.27 -17.82 16.27
N LEU A 53 -0.87 -18.79 17.09
CA LEU A 53 -1.78 -19.71 17.77
C LEU A 53 -2.39 -19.07 19.02
N ASN A 54 -3.70 -19.28 19.24
CA ASN A 54 -4.45 -18.86 20.44
C ASN A 54 -4.37 -17.36 20.75
N MET A 55 -4.51 -16.51 19.72
CA MET A 55 -4.31 -15.05 19.72
C MET A 55 -4.93 -14.31 20.93
N ALA A 56 -6.18 -14.60 21.28
CA ALA A 56 -6.87 -13.96 22.41
C ALA A 56 -6.28 -14.28 23.80
N SER A 57 -5.49 -15.35 23.89
CA SER A 57 -4.79 -15.80 25.11
C SER A 57 -3.26 -15.67 25.00
N HIS A 58 -2.76 -14.96 23.98
CA HIS A 58 -1.33 -14.79 23.77
C HIS A 58 -0.70 -14.12 25.01
N PRO A 59 0.36 -14.71 25.60
CA PRO A 59 0.74 -14.45 27.01
C PRO A 59 1.23 -13.04 27.29
N THR A 60 1.62 -12.30 26.26
CA THR A 60 2.17 -10.94 26.36
C THR A 60 1.42 -9.91 25.50
N HIS A 61 0.70 -10.36 24.48
CA HIS A 61 0.02 -9.50 23.49
C HIS A 61 -1.35 -10.11 23.12
N PRO A 62 -2.31 -10.23 24.04
CA PRO A 62 -3.62 -10.80 23.73
C PRO A 62 -4.35 -9.90 22.72
N ILE A 63 -4.78 -10.49 21.60
CA ILE A 63 -5.42 -9.78 20.49
C ILE A 63 -6.74 -10.47 20.11
N ASN A 64 -7.81 -9.69 20.01
CA ASN A 64 -9.14 -10.17 19.67
C ASN A 64 -9.45 -9.77 18.23
N LEU A 65 -9.39 -10.73 17.30
CA LEU A 65 -9.46 -10.51 15.87
C LEU A 65 -10.77 -11.05 15.28
N TYR A 66 -11.44 -10.24 14.46
CA TYR A 66 -12.64 -10.62 13.72
C TYR A 66 -12.44 -10.27 12.26
N ALA A 67 -12.86 -11.12 11.33
CA ALA A 67 -12.70 -10.89 9.90
C ALA A 67 -13.84 -11.52 9.09
N GLY A 68 -14.04 -11.03 7.87
CA GLY A 68 -14.92 -11.65 6.89
C GLY A 68 -15.70 -10.63 6.06
N LEU A 69 -16.65 -11.14 5.28
CA LEU A 69 -17.42 -10.38 4.30
C LEU A 69 -18.78 -9.94 4.85
N LEU A 70 -19.11 -8.66 4.70
CA LEU A 70 -20.44 -8.10 4.98
C LEU A 70 -21.08 -7.52 3.71
N PRO A 71 -22.40 -7.69 3.49
CA PRO A 71 -23.09 -7.10 2.35
C PRO A 71 -22.98 -5.58 2.34
N SER A 72 -22.66 -4.98 1.19
CA SER A 72 -22.47 -3.53 1.04
C SER A 72 -23.44 -2.87 0.06
N TYR A 73 -24.27 -3.63 -0.67
CA TYR A 73 -25.17 -3.07 -1.69
C TYR A 73 -26.22 -2.09 -1.11
N PRO A 74 -26.18 -0.78 -1.45
CA PRO A 74 -27.05 0.24 -0.85
C PRO A 74 -28.47 0.29 -1.44
N GLY A 75 -28.72 -0.44 -2.53
CA GLY A 75 -29.96 -0.42 -3.30
C GLY A 75 -29.81 0.20 -4.68
N GLU A 76 -30.70 -0.22 -5.59
CA GLU A 76 -30.79 0.31 -6.96
C GLU A 76 -31.10 1.81 -6.93
N GLY A 77 -30.39 2.59 -7.76
CA GLY A 77 -30.50 4.05 -7.79
C GLY A 77 -29.98 4.76 -6.53
N LYS A 78 -29.25 4.05 -5.64
CA LYS A 78 -28.65 4.58 -4.42
C LYS A 78 -27.16 4.25 -4.31
N GLY A 79 -26.47 4.18 -5.45
CA GLY A 79 -25.05 3.84 -5.53
C GLY A 79 -24.77 2.42 -6.00
N GLY A 80 -25.74 1.52 -5.85
CA GLY A 80 -25.73 0.24 -6.55
C GLY A 80 -26.00 0.46 -8.04
N GLY A 81 -25.15 -0.10 -8.91
CA GLY A 81 -25.29 -0.02 -10.36
C GLY A 81 -26.64 -0.55 -10.89
N GLU A 82 -26.97 -0.19 -12.13
CA GLU A 82 -28.26 -0.53 -12.74
C GLU A 82 -28.45 -2.05 -12.89
N GLY A 83 -29.59 -2.56 -12.40
CA GLY A 83 -29.93 -3.97 -12.47
C GLY A 83 -29.25 -4.87 -11.42
N ALA A 84 -29.13 -6.16 -11.73
CA ALA A 84 -28.76 -7.21 -10.78
C ALA A 84 -27.25 -7.32 -10.49
N THR A 85 -26.46 -6.28 -10.77
CA THR A 85 -25.00 -6.38 -10.87
C THR A 85 -24.27 -6.01 -9.57
N GLY A 86 -24.81 -5.06 -8.80
CA GLY A 86 -24.27 -4.68 -7.49
C GLY A 86 -24.86 -5.46 -6.31
N VAL A 87 -25.96 -6.20 -6.49
CA VAL A 87 -26.79 -6.75 -5.39
C VAL A 87 -26.07 -7.72 -4.46
N ASP A 88 -25.02 -8.38 -4.95
CA ASP A 88 -24.21 -9.36 -4.23
C ASP A 88 -22.86 -8.79 -3.77
N ALA A 89 -22.62 -7.49 -3.96
CA ALA A 89 -21.39 -6.81 -3.53
C ALA A 89 -21.21 -6.87 -2.01
N LYS A 90 -19.99 -7.21 -1.59
CA LYS A 90 -19.59 -7.38 -0.19
C LYS A 90 -18.25 -6.71 0.06
N ILE A 91 -18.17 -6.04 1.19
CA ILE A 91 -16.92 -5.47 1.71
C ILE A 91 -16.35 -6.45 2.74
N PHE A 92 -15.09 -6.83 2.55
CA PHE A 92 -14.28 -7.54 3.51
C PHE A 92 -13.73 -6.56 4.54
N PHE A 93 -13.62 -7.00 5.78
CA PHE A 93 -12.92 -6.27 6.82
C PHE A 93 -12.08 -7.21 7.69
N MET A 94 -11.05 -6.66 8.32
CA MET A 94 -10.37 -7.25 9.47
C MET A 94 -10.36 -6.26 10.63
N MET A 95 -10.94 -6.64 11.77
CA MET A 95 -11.01 -5.83 12.99
C MET A 95 -10.11 -6.40 14.08
N SER A 96 -9.09 -5.63 14.49
CA SER A 96 -8.37 -5.84 15.75
C SER A 96 -9.02 -4.98 16.85
N LYS A 97 -9.47 -5.59 17.95
CA LYS A 97 -9.96 -4.82 19.12
C LYS A 97 -8.80 -4.26 19.95
N ALA A 98 -9.02 -3.07 20.51
CA ALA A 98 -8.04 -2.37 21.35
C ALA A 98 -7.37 -3.27 22.39
N ARG A 99 -6.04 -3.33 22.37
CA ARG A 99 -5.22 -4.16 23.28
C ARG A 99 -5.13 -3.57 24.69
N ARG A 100 -5.22 -2.24 24.84
CA ARG A 100 -5.20 -1.54 26.13
C ARG A 100 -6.40 -0.60 26.26
N SER A 101 -6.85 -0.40 27.50
CA SER A 101 -7.88 0.59 27.82
C SER A 101 -7.23 1.85 28.42
N ALA A 102 -7.48 3.00 27.80
CA ALA A 102 -7.00 4.32 28.22
C ALA A 102 -8.18 5.28 28.34
N GLY A 103 -9.06 4.99 29.30
CA GLY A 103 -10.32 5.71 29.52
C GLY A 103 -11.40 5.29 28.52
N LYS A 104 -11.75 6.17 27.58
CA LYS A 104 -12.76 5.90 26.56
C LYS A 104 -12.30 4.86 25.54
N GLN A 105 -13.23 4.02 25.09
CA GLN A 105 -13.05 3.22 23.88
C GLN A 105 -13.08 4.11 22.64
N ARG A 106 -12.38 3.68 21.59
CA ARG A 106 -12.22 4.38 20.32
C ARG A 106 -12.26 3.36 19.18
N LEU A 107 -12.81 3.77 18.04
CA LEU A 107 -12.93 2.95 16.84
C LEU A 107 -12.31 3.70 15.66
N ILE A 108 -11.43 3.06 14.89
CA ILE A 108 -10.83 3.60 13.67
C ILE A 108 -11.23 2.67 12.52
N PHE A 109 -11.81 3.22 11.46
CA PHE A 109 -11.87 2.55 10.16
C PHE A 109 -10.66 2.99 9.34
N TRP A 110 -9.84 2.04 8.90
CA TRP A 110 -8.63 2.28 8.11
C TRP A 110 -8.85 1.88 6.64
N PHE A 111 -8.38 2.74 5.72
CA PHE A 111 -8.48 2.57 4.28
C PHE A 111 -7.12 2.86 3.61
N ASN A 112 -6.54 1.91 2.88
CA ASN A 112 -5.46 2.22 1.92
C ASN A 112 -6.07 2.78 0.61
N GLY A 113 -5.22 3.27 -0.29
CA GLY A 113 -5.62 4.04 -1.47
C GLY A 113 -5.73 3.25 -2.78
N GLY A 114 -4.76 3.46 -3.67
CA GLY A 114 -4.78 3.01 -5.06
C GLY A 114 -5.25 4.12 -6.02
N PRO A 115 -6.47 4.07 -6.58
CA PRO A 115 -7.64 3.33 -6.09
C PRO A 115 -7.57 1.81 -6.32
N GLY A 116 -8.10 1.03 -5.37
CA GLY A 116 -8.19 -0.43 -5.46
C GLY A 116 -7.15 -1.21 -4.65
N CYS A 117 -6.37 -0.53 -3.79
CA CYS A 117 -5.38 -1.18 -2.92
C CYS A 117 -5.97 -1.66 -1.59
N SER A 118 -5.49 -2.82 -1.15
CA SER A 118 -5.97 -3.63 -0.04
C SER A 118 -5.61 -3.03 1.33
N ALA A 119 -6.55 -3.01 2.27
CA ALA A 119 -6.30 -2.52 3.63
C ALA A 119 -5.40 -3.45 4.47
N PHE A 120 -4.98 -4.58 3.91
CA PHE A 120 -3.94 -5.43 4.49
C PHE A 120 -2.55 -4.78 4.50
N ASP A 121 -2.29 -3.76 3.68
CA ASP A 121 -1.01 -3.02 3.71
C ASP A 121 -0.92 -2.30 5.07
N GLY A 122 -1.97 -1.52 5.36
CA GLY A 122 -2.27 -0.98 6.67
C GLY A 122 -2.14 -1.99 7.81
N ALA A 123 -2.67 -3.20 7.63
CA ALA A 123 -2.79 -4.19 8.69
C ALA A 123 -1.53 -5.05 8.95
N LEU A 124 -0.74 -5.33 7.91
CA LEU A 124 0.37 -6.29 7.92
C LEU A 124 1.74 -5.67 7.65
N MET A 125 1.80 -4.41 7.20
CA MET A 125 3.05 -3.69 6.89
C MET A 125 3.17 -2.36 7.64
N GLU A 126 2.05 -1.72 7.98
CA GLU A 126 2.02 -0.37 8.55
C GLU A 126 1.46 -0.28 10.00
N VAL A 127 0.29 0.33 10.17
CA VAL A 127 -0.32 0.73 11.45
C VAL A 127 -0.93 -0.44 12.23
N GLY A 128 -1.05 -1.61 11.61
CA GLY A 128 -1.55 -2.83 12.25
C GLY A 128 -0.51 -3.58 13.09
N PRO A 129 -0.97 -4.47 13.98
CA PRO A 129 -0.12 -5.20 14.92
C PRO A 129 0.66 -6.35 14.30
N PHE A 130 0.48 -6.65 13.01
CA PHE A 130 1.07 -7.81 12.36
C PHE A 130 2.27 -7.42 11.50
N ARG A 131 3.24 -8.32 11.38
CA ARG A 131 4.27 -8.32 10.33
C ARG A 131 4.49 -9.75 9.86
N THR A 132 4.94 -9.91 8.62
CA THR A 132 5.32 -11.21 8.07
C THR A 132 6.61 -11.76 8.70
N VAL A 133 6.77 -13.07 8.58
CA VAL A 133 7.97 -13.84 8.89
C VAL A 133 8.27 -14.69 7.66
N PRO A 134 9.38 -14.44 6.95
CA PRO A 134 9.68 -15.13 5.69
C PRO A 134 9.70 -16.65 5.85
N ALA A 135 9.26 -17.37 4.81
CA ALA A 135 9.24 -18.84 4.80
C ALA A 135 10.60 -19.50 5.11
N SER A 136 11.72 -18.79 4.86
CA SER A 136 13.09 -19.21 5.19
C SER A 136 13.41 -19.16 6.69
N GLN A 137 12.58 -18.50 7.49
CA GLN A 137 12.75 -18.31 8.94
C GLN A 137 11.72 -19.11 9.77
N THR A 138 10.70 -19.70 9.15
CA THR A 138 9.65 -20.46 9.83
C THR A 138 9.94 -21.96 9.83
N ALA A 139 9.49 -22.67 10.87
CA ALA A 139 9.62 -24.12 10.95
C ALA A 139 8.68 -24.86 9.98
N SER A 140 7.63 -24.18 9.47
CA SER A 140 6.69 -24.73 8.50
C SER A 140 7.18 -24.65 7.05
N GLY A 141 8.21 -23.85 6.76
CA GLY A 141 8.65 -23.55 5.40
C GLY A 141 7.64 -22.71 4.60
N LYS A 142 6.78 -21.94 5.28
CA LYS A 142 5.78 -21.04 4.70
C LYS A 142 5.81 -19.69 5.42
N VAL A 143 5.40 -18.60 4.77
CA VAL A 143 5.28 -17.29 5.44
C VAL A 143 4.28 -17.37 6.60
N GLU A 144 4.65 -16.83 7.75
CA GLU A 144 3.81 -16.75 8.95
C GLU A 144 3.70 -15.30 9.44
N LEU A 145 2.82 -15.02 10.41
CA LEU A 145 2.74 -13.72 11.07
C LEU A 145 3.41 -13.72 12.44
N LYS A 146 3.96 -12.57 12.81
CA LYS A 146 4.35 -12.20 14.18
C LYS A 146 3.57 -10.95 14.60
N LEU A 147 3.44 -10.74 15.91
CA LEU A 147 2.93 -9.50 16.47
C LEU A 147 4.07 -8.49 16.69
N VAL A 148 3.77 -7.20 16.54
CA VAL A 148 4.65 -6.07 16.85
C VAL A 148 3.94 -5.07 17.77
N GLU A 149 4.72 -4.36 18.60
CA GLU A 149 4.23 -3.21 19.38
C GLU A 149 4.25 -1.94 18.50
N GLY A 150 3.49 -0.92 18.90
CA GLY A 150 3.41 0.35 18.15
C GLY A 150 2.30 0.39 17.08
N GLY A 151 1.55 -0.69 16.90
CA GLY A 151 0.31 -0.67 16.12
C GLY A 151 -0.74 0.29 16.73
N TRP A 152 -1.64 0.82 15.93
CA TRP A 152 -2.71 1.73 16.38
C TRP A 152 -3.76 1.00 17.26
N ASP A 153 -3.78 -0.34 17.17
CA ASP A 153 -4.62 -1.21 17.99
C ASP A 153 -4.20 -1.27 19.47
N GLU A 154 -3.06 -0.68 19.85
CA GLU A 154 -2.69 -0.51 21.26
C GLU A 154 -3.76 0.24 22.05
N PHE A 155 -4.44 1.24 21.45
CA PHE A 155 -5.39 2.13 22.15
C PHE A 155 -6.74 2.37 21.45
N ALA A 156 -6.94 1.81 20.26
CA ALA A 156 -8.21 1.86 19.55
C ALA A 156 -8.57 0.48 18.98
N THR A 157 -9.84 0.21 18.76
CA THR A 157 -10.25 -0.88 17.87
C THR A 157 -10.03 -0.39 16.45
N VAL A 158 -9.27 -1.12 15.63
CA VAL A 158 -8.97 -0.76 14.24
C VAL A 158 -9.65 -1.76 13.31
N VAL A 159 -10.41 -1.24 12.35
CA VAL A 159 -11.12 -1.99 11.31
C VAL A 159 -10.49 -1.64 9.98
N PHE A 160 -9.66 -2.54 9.46
CA PHE A 160 -9.09 -2.47 8.11
C PHE A 160 -10.17 -2.88 7.11
N VAL A 161 -10.47 -2.03 6.13
CA VAL A 161 -11.60 -2.22 5.20
C VAL A 161 -11.13 -2.23 3.75
N ASP A 162 -11.27 -3.38 3.09
CA ASP A 162 -11.02 -3.50 1.65
C ASP A 162 -12.17 -2.84 0.88
N GLN A 163 -11.93 -1.67 0.31
CA GLN A 163 -12.95 -0.92 -0.43
C GLN A 163 -12.35 -0.20 -1.65
N PRO A 164 -13.13 0.10 -2.70
CA PRO A 164 -14.52 -0.30 -2.93
C PRO A 164 -14.68 -1.83 -3.15
N PRO A 165 -15.92 -2.36 -3.33
CA PRO A 165 -16.11 -3.78 -3.66
C PRO A 165 -15.29 -4.21 -4.88
N GLY A 166 -14.49 -5.26 -4.73
CA GLY A 166 -13.49 -5.70 -5.71
C GLY A 166 -12.04 -5.49 -5.27
N THR A 167 -11.77 -4.62 -4.30
CA THR A 167 -10.45 -4.44 -3.66
C THR A 167 -10.07 -5.67 -2.81
N GLY A 168 -8.80 -6.09 -2.78
CA GLY A 168 -8.29 -7.07 -1.81
C GLY A 168 -9.10 -8.38 -1.72
N LEU A 169 -9.72 -8.65 -0.57
CA LEU A 169 -10.62 -9.79 -0.34
C LEU A 169 -12.12 -9.44 -0.50
N SER A 170 -12.46 -8.18 -0.77
CA SER A 170 -13.84 -7.77 -1.08
C SER A 170 -14.34 -8.37 -2.39
N PHE A 171 -15.65 -8.60 -2.46
CA PHE A 171 -16.29 -9.27 -3.58
C PHE A 171 -17.25 -8.35 -4.33
N VAL A 172 -17.19 -8.40 -5.66
CA VAL A 172 -18.12 -7.74 -6.56
C VAL A 172 -18.35 -8.62 -7.80
N PRO A 173 -19.58 -8.71 -8.34
CA PRO A 173 -19.82 -9.30 -9.64
C PRO A 173 -19.09 -8.54 -10.76
N THR A 174 -18.80 -9.22 -11.89
CA THR A 174 -17.92 -8.71 -12.98
C THR A 174 -18.32 -7.36 -13.58
N ASN A 175 -19.59 -6.96 -13.41
CA ASN A 175 -20.22 -5.73 -13.89
C ASN A 175 -20.84 -4.89 -12.74
N GLY A 176 -20.36 -5.08 -11.51
CA GLY A 176 -20.76 -4.31 -10.33
C GLY A 176 -19.68 -3.38 -9.78
N TYR A 177 -18.54 -3.23 -10.48
CA TYR A 177 -17.49 -2.27 -10.15
C TYR A 177 -18.06 -0.84 -10.09
N LEU A 178 -17.47 0.00 -9.25
CA LEU A 178 -17.95 1.37 -9.02
C LEU A 178 -17.23 2.35 -9.94
N HIS A 179 -17.94 3.38 -10.38
CA HIS A 179 -17.46 4.40 -11.31
C HIS A 179 -17.26 5.78 -10.64
N GLU A 180 -17.85 6.02 -9.46
CA GLU A 180 -17.87 7.33 -8.78
C GLU A 180 -17.73 7.19 -7.25
N LEU A 181 -17.17 8.21 -6.57
CA LEU A 181 -16.92 8.18 -5.12
C LEU A 181 -18.20 8.22 -4.27
N ASP A 182 -19.28 8.82 -4.78
CA ASP A 182 -20.58 8.80 -4.10
C ASP A 182 -21.15 7.38 -4.01
N GLN A 183 -20.90 6.54 -5.02
CA GLN A 183 -21.27 5.12 -4.99
C GLN A 183 -20.46 4.39 -3.90
N GLY A 184 -19.16 4.64 -3.83
CA GLY A 184 -18.28 4.10 -2.78
C GLY A 184 -18.75 4.51 -1.37
N SER A 185 -19.13 5.77 -1.21
CA SER A 185 -19.68 6.31 0.05
C SER A 185 -20.98 5.61 0.46
N GLN A 186 -21.86 5.35 -0.50
CA GLN A 186 -23.13 4.65 -0.26
C GLN A 186 -22.91 3.17 0.08
N HIS A 187 -21.95 2.50 -0.56
CA HIS A 187 -21.52 1.15 -0.20
C HIS A 187 -20.90 1.08 1.20
N LEU A 188 -20.05 2.04 1.59
CA LEU A 188 -19.50 2.11 2.94
C LEU A 188 -20.59 2.33 4.00
N ILE A 189 -21.51 3.27 3.78
CA ILE A 189 -22.63 3.53 4.70
C ILE A 189 -23.47 2.26 4.92
N GLN A 190 -23.68 1.47 3.86
CA GLN A 190 -24.43 0.22 3.97
C GLN A 190 -23.62 -0.90 4.64
N PHE A 191 -22.31 -0.98 4.38
CA PHE A 191 -21.41 -1.85 5.15
C PHE A 191 -21.44 -1.49 6.64
N MET A 192 -21.33 -0.21 7.00
CA MET A 192 -21.37 0.26 8.40
C MET A 192 -22.72 -0.06 9.07
N LYS A 193 -23.86 0.11 8.39
CA LYS A 193 -25.18 -0.33 8.89
C LYS A 193 -25.20 -1.81 9.27
N ASN A 194 -24.56 -2.65 8.46
CA ASN A 194 -24.49 -4.08 8.71
C ASN A 194 -23.45 -4.41 9.80
N PHE A 195 -22.30 -3.75 9.80
CA PHE A 195 -21.25 -3.87 10.81
C PHE A 195 -21.76 -3.59 12.23
N TYR A 196 -22.46 -2.48 12.47
CA TYR A 196 -23.03 -2.17 13.79
C TYR A 196 -24.22 -3.06 14.19
N GLN A 197 -24.87 -3.77 13.25
CA GLN A 197 -25.83 -4.83 13.59
C GLN A 197 -25.13 -6.12 14.06
N VAL A 198 -23.94 -6.41 13.53
CA VAL A 198 -23.12 -7.58 13.92
C VAL A 198 -22.36 -7.31 15.22
N PHE A 199 -21.86 -6.08 15.41
CA PHE A 199 -21.11 -5.60 16.58
C PHE A 199 -21.84 -4.46 17.30
N PRO A 200 -23.03 -4.70 17.88
CA PRO A 200 -23.82 -3.67 18.54
C PRO A 200 -23.15 -3.09 19.80
N GLU A 201 -22.13 -3.75 20.35
CA GLU A 201 -21.32 -3.21 21.45
C GLU A 201 -20.42 -2.04 21.03
N LEU A 202 -20.23 -1.82 19.72
CA LEU A 202 -19.45 -0.71 19.18
C LEU A 202 -20.29 0.55 18.90
N ALA A 203 -21.61 0.45 19.02
CA ALA A 203 -22.53 1.57 18.81
C ALA A 203 -22.22 2.75 19.75
N GLY A 204 -22.25 3.97 19.21
CA GLY A 204 -22.01 5.21 19.95
C GLY A 204 -20.55 5.44 20.39
N ILE A 205 -19.60 4.57 20.03
CA ILE A 205 -18.17 4.76 20.33
C ILE A 205 -17.60 5.94 19.52
N ASP A 206 -16.68 6.70 20.14
CA ASP A 206 -15.90 7.76 19.49
C ASP A 206 -15.14 7.16 18.27
N THR A 207 -15.66 7.44 17.07
CA THR A 207 -15.29 6.81 15.79
C THR A 207 -14.45 7.77 14.94
N TYR A 208 -13.41 7.25 14.29
CA TYR A 208 -12.52 7.98 13.40
C TYR A 208 -12.44 7.27 12.06
N LEU A 209 -12.27 8.04 10.98
CA LEU A 209 -11.87 7.50 9.68
C LEU A 209 -10.40 7.83 9.46
N ALA A 210 -9.60 6.85 9.07
CA ALA A 210 -8.19 7.05 8.80
C ALA A 210 -7.74 6.27 7.56
N GLY A 211 -6.58 6.63 7.02
CA GLY A 211 -6.06 5.99 5.82
C GLY A 211 -5.06 6.86 5.10
N GLU A 212 -4.65 6.42 3.92
CA GLU A 212 -3.57 7.04 3.17
C GLU A 212 -3.77 7.10 1.65
N SER A 213 -2.90 7.84 0.95
CA SER A 213 -2.83 7.85 -0.51
C SER A 213 -4.16 8.33 -1.13
N PHE A 214 -4.74 7.58 -2.08
CA PHE A 214 -6.06 7.84 -2.63
C PHE A 214 -7.21 7.81 -1.59
N ALA A 215 -7.00 7.32 -0.37
CA ALA A 215 -7.95 7.55 0.73
C ALA A 215 -8.06 9.02 1.15
N GLY A 216 -7.14 9.88 0.70
CA GLY A 216 -7.34 11.33 0.66
C GLY A 216 -8.60 11.75 -0.09
N GLN A 217 -9.00 11.03 -1.15
CA GLN A 217 -10.28 11.22 -1.82
C GLN A 217 -11.42 10.51 -1.08
N TYR A 218 -11.23 9.25 -0.66
CA TYR A 218 -12.27 8.46 -0.01
C TYR A 218 -12.78 9.07 1.31
N ILE A 219 -11.87 9.46 2.21
CA ILE A 219 -12.19 9.80 3.61
C ILE A 219 -13.06 11.07 3.73
N PRO A 220 -12.81 12.18 3.01
CA PRO A 220 -13.70 13.34 3.06
C PRO A 220 -15.08 13.07 2.43
N TYR A 221 -15.15 12.28 1.34
CA TYR A 221 -16.43 11.83 0.78
C TYR A 221 -17.23 11.00 1.80
N PHE A 222 -16.58 10.04 2.47
CA PHE A 222 -17.18 9.21 3.52
C PHE A 222 -17.64 10.03 4.72
N ALA A 223 -16.80 10.95 5.20
CA ALA A 223 -17.14 11.84 6.31
C ALA A 223 -18.32 12.76 5.96
N HIS A 224 -18.34 13.33 4.76
CA HIS A 224 -19.45 14.14 4.27
C HIS A 224 -20.76 13.35 4.22
N ALA A 225 -20.74 12.17 3.59
CA ALA A 225 -21.92 11.31 3.47
C ALA A 225 -22.41 10.78 4.83
N LEU A 226 -21.51 10.52 5.79
CA LEU A 226 -21.86 10.18 7.17
C LEU A 226 -22.49 11.35 7.91
N LEU A 227 -21.94 12.57 7.80
CA LEU A 227 -22.52 13.77 8.41
C LEU A 227 -23.93 14.11 7.87
N GLN A 228 -24.23 13.73 6.62
CA GLN A 228 -25.56 13.83 6.02
C GLN A 228 -26.49 12.64 6.34
N THR A 229 -25.96 11.53 6.83
CA THR A 229 -26.75 10.31 7.09
C THR A 229 -27.65 10.51 8.31
N PRO A 230 -28.98 10.34 8.18
CA PRO A 230 -29.89 10.39 9.34
C PRO A 230 -29.49 9.34 10.40
N PRO A 231 -29.87 9.52 11.69
CA PRO A 231 -29.42 8.71 12.84
C PRO A 231 -30.01 7.28 12.85
N THR A 232 -29.68 6.54 11.80
CA THR A 232 -30.02 5.14 11.49
C THR A 232 -28.83 4.21 11.70
N ILE A 233 -27.64 4.80 11.85
CA ILE A 233 -26.42 4.19 12.36
C ILE A 233 -26.11 4.94 13.66
N ASP A 234 -25.88 4.21 14.75
CA ASP A 234 -25.42 4.81 16.00
C ASP A 234 -23.89 4.86 16.01
N PHE A 235 -23.34 5.91 15.39
CA PHE A 235 -21.91 6.20 15.33
C PHE A 235 -21.65 7.63 15.79
N ALA A 236 -20.45 7.89 16.31
CA ALA A 236 -20.04 9.23 16.72
C ALA A 236 -18.73 9.61 16.02
N LEU A 237 -18.79 10.20 14.83
CA LEU A 237 -17.60 10.68 14.12
C LEU A 237 -16.89 11.78 14.94
N LYS A 238 -15.66 11.51 15.38
CA LYS A 238 -14.81 12.37 16.23
C LYS A 238 -13.53 12.86 15.57
N GLY A 239 -13.28 12.47 14.33
CA GLY A 239 -12.21 13.02 13.53
C GLY A 239 -11.93 12.19 12.27
N ILE A 240 -11.17 12.78 11.35
CA ILE A 240 -10.56 12.07 10.22
C ILE A 240 -9.05 12.28 10.20
N ALA A 241 -8.28 11.28 9.78
CA ALA A 241 -6.82 11.34 9.70
C ALA A 241 -6.30 10.80 8.35
N ILE A 242 -5.66 11.64 7.56
CA ILE A 242 -5.22 11.32 6.19
C ILE A 242 -3.70 11.38 6.11
N GLY A 243 -3.06 10.25 5.84
CA GLY A 243 -1.63 10.16 5.56
C GLY A 243 -1.34 10.34 4.07
N ASN A 244 -0.33 11.13 3.71
CA ASN A 244 0.22 11.21 2.36
C ASN A 244 -0.87 11.20 1.26
N GLY A 245 -1.89 12.05 1.43
CA GLY A 245 -3.15 11.91 0.72
C GLY A 245 -3.17 12.60 -0.64
N TRP A 246 -3.78 11.97 -1.65
CA TRP A 246 -4.26 12.65 -2.85
C TRP A 246 -5.63 13.25 -2.56
N ILE A 247 -5.71 14.58 -2.51
CA ILE A 247 -6.86 15.34 -1.99
C ILE A 247 -7.23 16.49 -2.94
N ASP A 248 -6.24 17.31 -3.31
CA ASP A 248 -6.37 18.51 -4.14
C ASP A 248 -5.35 18.49 -5.30
N PRO A 249 -5.71 17.91 -6.47
CA PRO A 249 -4.84 17.82 -7.63
C PRO A 249 -4.27 19.19 -8.06
N LYS A 250 -5.10 20.24 -8.00
CA LYS A 250 -4.76 21.60 -8.42
C LYS A 250 -3.61 22.20 -7.61
N GLN A 251 -3.46 21.81 -6.34
CA GLN A 251 -2.34 22.26 -5.50
C GLN A 251 -1.21 21.22 -5.41
N GLN A 252 -1.51 19.93 -5.62
CA GLN A 252 -0.54 18.84 -5.53
C GLN A 252 0.32 18.68 -6.80
N TYR A 253 -0.20 18.93 -8.01
CA TYR A 253 0.62 18.91 -9.23
C TYR A 253 1.81 19.90 -9.19
N PRO A 254 1.63 21.18 -8.82
CA PRO A 254 2.77 22.07 -8.58
C PRO A 254 3.70 21.61 -7.44
N GLY A 255 3.15 20.89 -6.46
CA GLY A 255 3.87 20.32 -5.34
C GLY A 255 5.03 19.41 -5.76
N TYR A 256 4.90 18.64 -6.85
CA TYR A 256 5.99 17.80 -7.37
C TYR A 256 7.25 18.60 -7.69
N VAL A 257 7.10 19.74 -8.38
CA VAL A 257 8.24 20.58 -8.80
C VAL A 257 8.79 21.39 -7.62
N ASP A 258 7.93 21.91 -6.75
CA ASP A 258 8.35 22.61 -5.51
C ASP A 258 9.15 21.66 -4.59
N PHE A 259 8.68 20.42 -4.40
CA PHE A 259 9.37 19.37 -3.65
C PHE A 259 10.70 19.01 -4.31
N ALA A 260 10.73 18.81 -5.63
CA ALA A 260 11.93 18.47 -6.38
C ALA A 260 13.04 19.53 -6.26
N TYR A 261 12.67 20.82 -6.25
CA TYR A 261 13.63 21.90 -6.00
C TYR A 261 14.10 21.95 -4.54
N GLU A 262 13.21 21.77 -3.56
CA GLU A 262 13.59 21.80 -2.13
C GLU A 262 14.52 20.62 -1.76
N LYS A 263 14.19 19.41 -2.25
CA LYS A 263 15.00 18.20 -2.10
C LYS A 263 16.26 18.18 -2.99
N LYS A 264 16.40 19.13 -3.91
CA LYS A 264 17.50 19.24 -4.89
C LYS A 264 17.57 18.05 -5.86
N LEU A 265 16.43 17.43 -6.11
CA LEU A 265 16.25 16.47 -7.20
C LEU A 265 16.36 17.19 -8.56
N LEU A 266 15.81 18.41 -8.62
CA LEU A 266 16.00 19.33 -9.75
C LEU A 266 16.87 20.53 -9.35
N VAL A 267 17.69 21.00 -10.31
CA VAL A 267 18.58 22.16 -10.15
C VAL A 267 18.26 23.18 -11.25
N LYS A 268 17.90 24.40 -10.87
CA LYS A 268 17.49 25.47 -11.80
C LYS A 268 18.54 25.75 -12.87
N GLY A 269 18.10 25.87 -14.12
CA GLY A 269 18.96 26.06 -15.29
C GLY A 269 19.64 24.79 -15.78
N THR A 270 19.13 23.61 -15.40
CA THR A 270 19.45 22.33 -16.05
C THR A 270 18.32 21.95 -17.02
N PRO A 271 18.60 21.20 -18.11
CA PRO A 271 17.56 20.79 -19.05
C PRO A 271 16.40 20.01 -18.40
N ALA A 272 16.69 19.25 -17.35
CA ALA A 272 15.67 18.53 -16.57
C ALA A 272 14.72 19.49 -15.83
N ALA A 273 15.28 20.51 -15.17
CA ALA A 273 14.50 21.54 -14.49
C ALA A 273 13.67 22.37 -15.49
N ASP A 274 14.28 22.77 -16.60
CA ASP A 274 13.59 23.55 -17.65
C ASP A 274 12.44 22.73 -18.29
N ASN A 275 12.59 21.39 -18.40
CA ASN A 275 11.53 20.49 -18.86
C ASN A 275 10.40 20.37 -17.84
N ALA A 276 10.71 20.13 -16.56
CA ALA A 276 9.71 20.01 -15.50
C ALA A 276 8.90 21.31 -15.31
N ASP A 277 9.58 22.47 -15.33
CA ASP A 277 8.92 23.79 -15.31
C ASP A 277 7.97 23.97 -16.52
N ALA A 278 8.38 23.53 -17.72
CA ALA A 278 7.56 23.62 -18.93
C ALA A 278 6.38 22.63 -18.98
N VAL A 279 6.53 21.44 -18.39
CA VAL A 279 5.43 20.46 -18.23
C VAL A 279 4.43 20.98 -17.20
N LEU A 280 4.90 21.47 -16.06
CA LEU A 280 4.05 22.10 -15.05
C LEU A 280 3.32 23.33 -15.62
N ALA A 281 3.97 24.17 -16.42
CA ALA A 281 3.31 25.32 -17.05
C ALA A 281 2.09 24.90 -17.89
N ARG A 282 2.20 23.82 -18.70
CA ARG A 282 1.06 23.27 -19.44
C ARG A 282 -0.03 22.73 -18.51
N CYS A 283 0.34 21.98 -17.48
CA CYS A 283 -0.62 21.51 -16.48
C CYS A 283 -1.36 22.68 -15.79
N MET A 284 -0.68 23.80 -15.52
CA MET A 284 -1.31 24.99 -14.96
C MET A 284 -2.30 25.68 -15.92
N GLU A 285 -2.08 25.58 -17.24
CA GLU A 285 -3.06 26.03 -18.26
C GLU A 285 -4.32 25.14 -18.27
N GLU A 286 -4.18 23.84 -18.02
CA GLU A 286 -5.31 22.90 -17.86
C GLU A 286 -6.06 23.15 -16.54
N ILE A 287 -5.34 23.27 -15.41
CA ILE A 287 -5.89 23.60 -14.09
C ILE A 287 -6.69 24.92 -14.14
N ALA A 288 -6.21 25.92 -14.89
CA ALA A 288 -6.86 27.23 -15.01
C ALA A 288 -8.24 27.20 -15.71
N LYS A 289 -8.65 26.07 -16.30
CA LYS A 289 -9.98 25.88 -16.90
C LYS A 289 -11.07 25.62 -15.86
N PHE A 290 -10.71 25.27 -14.62
CA PHE A 290 -11.66 24.92 -13.56
C PHE A 290 -11.87 26.08 -12.58
N GLU A 291 -13.11 26.56 -12.48
CA GLU A 291 -13.48 27.64 -11.54
C GLU A 291 -13.78 27.10 -10.14
N GLY A 292 -12.91 27.44 -9.18
CA GLY A 292 -13.06 27.09 -7.77
C GLY A 292 -12.76 25.62 -7.45
N ASP A 293 -12.56 25.32 -6.16
CA ASP A 293 -12.15 23.98 -5.74
C ASP A 293 -13.31 22.97 -5.77
N GLU A 294 -14.55 23.44 -5.73
CA GLU A 294 -15.77 22.61 -5.78
C GLU A 294 -15.93 21.85 -7.11
N ASN A 295 -15.36 22.37 -8.20
CA ASN A 295 -15.48 21.87 -9.57
C ASN A 295 -14.16 21.31 -10.14
N THR A 296 -13.08 21.24 -9.36
CA THR A 296 -11.81 20.66 -9.81
C THR A 296 -11.96 19.13 -9.92
N PRO A 297 -11.73 18.50 -11.09
CA PRO A 297 -11.80 17.05 -11.22
C PRO A 297 -10.62 16.38 -10.51
N ILE A 298 -10.78 15.12 -10.10
CA ILE A 298 -9.73 14.36 -9.40
C ILE A 298 -8.58 14.02 -10.35
N ASN A 299 -8.91 13.70 -11.60
CA ASN A 299 -7.97 13.43 -12.68
C ASN A 299 -7.99 14.65 -13.60
N ILE A 300 -6.88 15.37 -13.72
CA ILE A 300 -6.74 16.50 -14.63
C ILE A 300 -6.00 16.02 -15.87
N GLY A 301 -6.67 16.05 -17.02
CA GLY A 301 -6.10 15.65 -18.30
C GLY A 301 -5.11 16.67 -18.87
N GLY A 302 -4.75 16.51 -20.14
CA GLY A 302 -3.92 17.48 -20.87
C GLY A 302 -2.45 17.54 -20.45
N GLY A 303 -1.92 16.46 -19.83
CA GLY A 303 -0.50 16.33 -19.52
C GLY A 303 -0.10 16.65 -18.08
N CYS A 304 -1.05 16.83 -17.15
CA CYS A 304 -0.74 17.00 -15.72
C CYS A 304 -0.15 15.72 -15.09
N ASP A 305 -0.59 14.55 -15.53
CA ASP A 305 0.00 13.24 -15.25
C ASP A 305 1.53 13.22 -15.47
N ARG A 306 2.00 13.86 -16.55
CA ARG A 306 3.43 13.93 -16.91
C ARG A 306 4.27 14.81 -15.99
N VAL A 307 3.67 15.59 -15.08
CA VAL A 307 4.41 16.48 -14.17
C VAL A 307 5.28 15.67 -13.19
N MET A 308 4.76 14.53 -12.69
CA MET A 308 5.55 13.64 -11.83
C MET A 308 6.67 12.97 -12.64
N SER A 309 6.37 12.46 -13.84
CA SER A 309 7.36 11.85 -14.73
C SER A 309 8.51 12.81 -15.04
N ALA A 310 8.21 14.07 -15.36
CA ALA A 310 9.24 15.08 -15.63
C ALA A 310 10.19 15.35 -14.44
N VAL A 311 9.80 14.99 -13.20
CA VAL A 311 10.66 14.99 -12.01
C VAL A 311 11.43 13.67 -11.87
N THR A 312 10.86 12.52 -12.24
CA THR A 312 11.46 11.19 -12.07
C THR A 312 12.36 10.73 -13.21
N ASP A 313 12.06 11.08 -14.46
CA ASP A 313 12.78 10.66 -15.66
C ASP A 313 14.30 10.94 -15.61
N PRO A 314 14.78 12.08 -15.04
CA PRO A 314 16.23 12.33 -14.87
C PRO A 314 16.97 11.33 -13.98
N PHE A 315 16.25 10.49 -13.23
CA PHE A 315 16.79 9.46 -12.34
C PHE A 315 16.79 8.06 -12.97
N GLU A 316 16.31 7.92 -14.21
CA GLU A 316 16.45 6.66 -14.95
C GLU A 316 17.93 6.36 -15.25
N GLN A 317 18.41 5.20 -14.81
CA GLN A 317 19.81 4.81 -14.97
C GLN A 317 19.97 3.31 -15.21
N GLU A 318 21.01 2.90 -15.94
CA GLU A 318 21.35 1.48 -16.12
C GLU A 318 22.30 1.02 -15.00
N LEU A 319 21.89 0.03 -14.22
CA LEU A 319 22.68 -0.58 -13.15
C LEU A 319 22.71 -2.10 -13.33
N ASN A 320 23.92 -2.68 -13.44
CA ASN A 320 24.12 -4.13 -13.61
C ASN A 320 23.35 -4.76 -14.80
N GLY A 321 23.12 -4.00 -15.87
CA GLY A 321 22.36 -4.45 -17.04
C GLY A 321 20.83 -4.42 -16.86
N LYS A 322 20.34 -3.74 -15.82
CA LYS A 322 18.91 -3.44 -15.61
C LYS A 322 18.67 -1.94 -15.67
N LYS A 323 17.55 -1.52 -16.25
CA LYS A 323 17.06 -0.14 -16.15
C LYS A 323 16.44 0.05 -14.77
N MET A 324 16.90 1.05 -14.04
CA MET A 324 16.41 1.44 -12.71
C MET A 324 15.76 2.82 -12.80
N CYS A 325 14.81 3.09 -11.91
CA CYS A 325 14.13 4.37 -11.73
C CYS A 325 14.03 4.70 -10.23
N MET A 326 13.74 5.96 -9.91
CA MET A 326 13.49 6.39 -8.54
C MET A 326 12.19 5.74 -8.02
N ASN A 327 12.17 5.35 -6.74
CA ASN A 327 10.93 4.93 -6.09
C ASN A 327 10.07 6.16 -5.78
N ILE A 328 8.85 6.20 -6.32
CA ILE A 328 7.91 7.32 -6.13
C ILE A 328 7.36 7.44 -4.70
N TYR A 329 7.41 6.36 -3.92
CA TYR A 329 6.98 6.31 -2.52
C TYR A 329 8.08 6.75 -1.53
N ASP A 330 9.36 6.69 -1.93
CA ASP A 330 10.49 7.20 -1.15
C ASP A 330 11.66 7.58 -2.07
N VAL A 331 11.92 8.88 -2.23
CA VAL A 331 12.96 9.40 -3.14
C VAL A 331 14.39 9.06 -2.73
N ARG A 332 14.60 8.44 -1.56
CA ARG A 332 15.89 7.88 -1.13
C ARG A 332 16.15 6.51 -1.75
N LEU A 333 15.14 5.87 -2.34
CA LEU A 333 15.18 4.50 -2.86
C LEU A 333 15.11 4.46 -4.40
N MET A 334 15.57 3.34 -4.97
CA MET A 334 15.51 3.02 -6.40
C MET A 334 14.83 1.67 -6.58
N ASP A 335 14.13 1.49 -7.69
CA ASP A 335 13.46 0.24 -8.09
C ASP A 335 13.75 -0.08 -9.58
N GLU A 336 13.46 -1.30 -10.00
CA GLU A 336 13.60 -1.72 -11.40
C GLU A 336 12.49 -1.09 -12.26
N TRP A 337 12.84 -0.57 -13.43
CA TRP A 337 11.87 -0.03 -14.38
C TRP A 337 11.11 -1.16 -15.07
N PRO A 338 9.77 -1.08 -15.28
CA PRO A 338 8.90 0.08 -15.06
C PRO A 338 8.21 0.12 -13.68
N ALA A 339 8.60 -0.70 -12.70
CA ALA A 339 7.90 -0.78 -11.42
C ALA A 339 8.06 0.49 -10.57
N CYS A 340 9.26 1.10 -10.53
CA CYS A 340 9.50 2.46 -9.99
C CYS A 340 8.89 2.74 -8.60
N GLY A 341 8.81 1.72 -7.75
CA GLY A 341 8.16 1.77 -6.43
C GLY A 341 7.15 0.64 -6.22
N MET A 342 6.58 0.05 -7.28
CA MET A 342 5.57 -1.01 -7.17
C MET A 342 6.13 -2.37 -6.68
N ASN A 343 7.44 -2.53 -6.53
CA ASN A 343 8.04 -3.68 -5.83
C ASN A 343 8.31 -3.43 -4.33
N TRP A 344 8.04 -2.23 -3.83
CA TRP A 344 8.26 -1.82 -2.44
C TRP A 344 6.93 -1.84 -1.67
N PRO A 345 6.92 -2.17 -0.35
CA PRO A 345 8.06 -2.45 0.52
C PRO A 345 8.65 -3.88 0.38
N PRO A 346 9.85 -4.15 0.92
CA PRO A 346 10.49 -5.48 0.85
C PRO A 346 9.67 -6.63 1.46
N ASP A 347 8.73 -6.32 2.34
CA ASP A 347 7.81 -7.26 3.00
C ASP A 347 6.66 -7.71 2.09
N LEU A 348 6.37 -6.96 1.02
CA LEU A 348 5.22 -7.17 0.12
C LEU A 348 5.17 -8.58 -0.52
N PRO A 349 6.27 -9.18 -1.02
CA PRO A 349 6.24 -10.55 -1.56
C PRO A 349 5.80 -11.59 -0.52
N ASP A 350 6.17 -11.42 0.75
CA ASP A 350 5.72 -12.30 1.83
C ASP A 350 4.21 -12.10 2.11
N VAL A 351 3.68 -10.87 1.98
CA VAL A 351 2.24 -10.60 2.12
C VAL A 351 1.45 -11.31 1.01
N TYR A 352 1.93 -11.26 -0.23
CA TYR A 352 1.36 -12.04 -1.35
C TYR A 352 1.37 -13.55 -1.06
N ASP A 353 2.50 -14.10 -0.60
CA ASP A 353 2.64 -15.53 -0.26
C ASP A 353 1.79 -15.95 0.94
N PHE A 354 1.49 -15.01 1.86
CA PHE A 354 0.61 -15.26 3.00
C PHE A 354 -0.88 -15.24 2.62
N LEU A 355 -1.36 -14.16 2.01
CA LEU A 355 -2.78 -13.94 1.72
C LEU A 355 -3.33 -14.81 0.58
N ARG A 356 -2.45 -15.45 -0.22
CA ARG A 356 -2.84 -16.43 -1.26
C ARG A 356 -3.02 -17.86 -0.76
N ARG A 357 -2.88 -18.11 0.55
CA ARG A 357 -3.02 -19.46 1.13
C ARG A 357 -4.46 -19.78 1.52
N ASP A 358 -4.94 -20.95 1.12
CA ASP A 358 -6.27 -21.47 1.51
C ASP A 358 -6.50 -21.47 3.04
N ASP A 359 -5.48 -21.83 3.83
CA ASP A 359 -5.60 -21.88 5.29
C ASP A 359 -5.68 -20.49 5.95
N VAL A 360 -5.12 -19.46 5.30
CA VAL A 360 -5.28 -18.05 5.69
C VAL A 360 -6.66 -17.54 5.28
N LEU A 361 -7.09 -17.76 4.03
CA LEU A 361 -8.38 -17.32 3.53
C LEU A 361 -9.56 -17.98 4.28
N MET A 362 -9.45 -19.25 4.64
CA MET A 362 -10.42 -19.92 5.52
C MET A 362 -10.40 -19.33 6.94
N GLY A 363 -9.22 -19.04 7.50
CA GLY A 363 -9.09 -18.44 8.83
C GLY A 363 -9.67 -17.03 8.94
N LEU A 364 -9.62 -16.27 7.84
CA LEU A 364 -10.18 -14.92 7.70
C LEU A 364 -11.65 -14.90 7.24
N HIS A 365 -12.29 -16.06 7.04
CA HIS A 365 -13.67 -16.17 6.54
C HIS A 365 -13.88 -15.51 5.15
N ALA A 366 -12.87 -15.56 4.29
CA ALA A 366 -12.76 -14.82 3.04
C ALA A 366 -12.69 -15.72 1.79
N THR A 367 -13.62 -16.69 1.69
CA THR A 367 -13.59 -17.75 0.66
C THR A 367 -14.54 -17.52 -0.52
N GLU A 368 -15.22 -16.38 -0.61
CA GLU A 368 -16.16 -16.09 -1.71
C GLU A 368 -15.47 -15.59 -2.99
N ARG A 369 -14.28 -14.99 -2.89
CA ARG A 369 -13.50 -14.51 -4.04
C ARG A 369 -12.78 -15.69 -4.70
N SER A 370 -12.94 -15.85 -6.01
CA SER A 370 -12.36 -16.97 -6.78
C SER A 370 -11.00 -16.67 -7.42
N SER A 371 -10.56 -15.41 -7.42
CA SER A 371 -9.21 -15.03 -7.85
C SER A 371 -8.25 -15.03 -6.67
N ALA A 372 -6.97 -15.24 -6.91
CA ALA A 372 -5.93 -15.01 -5.91
C ALA A 372 -5.97 -13.56 -5.41
N TRP A 373 -5.58 -13.33 -4.16
CA TRP A 373 -5.40 -11.98 -3.61
C TRP A 373 -4.32 -11.22 -4.39
N VAL A 374 -4.58 -9.93 -4.57
CA VAL A 374 -3.64 -8.92 -5.05
C VAL A 374 -3.72 -7.71 -4.13
N GLU A 375 -2.59 -7.02 -3.98
CA GLU A 375 -2.47 -5.77 -3.23
C GLU A 375 -3.39 -4.70 -3.82
N CYS A 376 -3.13 -4.31 -5.07
CA CYS A 376 -3.94 -3.36 -5.82
C CYS A 376 -4.62 -4.05 -7.01
N ASP A 377 -5.95 -3.99 -7.08
CA ASP A 377 -6.71 -4.52 -8.21
C ASP A 377 -6.87 -3.45 -9.30
N GLY A 378 -6.05 -3.54 -10.35
CA GLY A 378 -6.07 -2.60 -11.47
C GLY A 378 -7.42 -2.48 -12.17
N LYS A 379 -8.31 -3.49 -12.07
CA LYS A 379 -9.67 -3.38 -12.61
C LYS A 379 -10.57 -2.49 -11.73
N VAL A 380 -10.38 -2.50 -10.40
CA VAL A 380 -11.06 -1.53 -9.53
C VAL A 380 -10.64 -0.11 -9.88
N SER A 381 -9.35 0.09 -10.16
CA SER A 381 -8.81 1.38 -10.58
C SER A 381 -9.44 1.84 -11.90
N SER A 382 -9.32 1.06 -12.98
CA SER A 382 -9.76 1.47 -14.32
C SER A 382 -11.27 1.69 -14.47
N GLU A 383 -12.10 0.94 -13.73
CA GLU A 383 -13.56 1.11 -13.73
C GLU A 383 -14.00 2.37 -12.96
N LEU A 384 -13.19 2.91 -12.04
CA LEU A 384 -13.52 4.09 -11.23
C LEU A 384 -13.34 5.39 -12.02
N HIS A 385 -14.12 5.63 -13.07
CA HIS A 385 -13.87 6.71 -14.04
C HIS A 385 -13.95 8.17 -13.50
N LEU A 386 -14.57 8.40 -12.34
CA LEU A 386 -14.62 9.70 -11.62
C LEU A 386 -15.14 10.90 -12.45
N ARG A 387 -15.96 10.66 -13.47
CA ARG A 387 -16.41 11.70 -14.43
C ARG A 387 -17.29 12.76 -13.79
N ASN A 388 -17.93 12.46 -12.66
CA ASN A 388 -18.78 13.37 -11.90
C ASN A 388 -18.25 13.63 -10.47
N SER A 389 -17.18 12.93 -10.07
CA SER A 389 -16.54 13.05 -8.77
C SER A 389 -15.44 14.13 -8.81
N PHE A 390 -15.63 15.20 -8.04
CA PHE A 390 -14.67 16.29 -7.91
C PHE A 390 -13.70 16.07 -6.73
N ALA A 391 -12.59 16.80 -6.72
CA ALA A 391 -11.57 16.77 -5.68
C ALA A 391 -12.19 16.92 -4.28
N SER A 392 -11.84 15.98 -3.39
CA SER A 392 -12.40 15.85 -2.04
C SER A 392 -12.10 17.02 -1.10
N VAL A 393 -11.10 17.85 -1.43
CA VAL A 393 -10.75 19.09 -0.71
C VAL A 393 -11.97 19.95 -0.40
N LYS A 394 -12.95 20.01 -1.32
CA LYS A 394 -14.19 20.79 -1.18
C LYS A 394 -15.03 20.42 0.06
N TYR A 395 -14.90 19.20 0.57
CA TYR A 395 -15.63 18.75 1.77
C TYR A 395 -14.90 19.06 3.08
N ILE A 396 -13.59 19.32 3.05
CA ILE A 396 -12.76 19.47 4.25
C ILE A 396 -13.17 20.71 5.08
N PRO A 397 -13.44 21.89 4.51
CA PRO A 397 -13.98 23.04 5.25
C PRO A 397 -15.30 22.71 5.96
N GLY A 398 -16.24 22.05 5.27
CA GLY A 398 -17.53 21.66 5.83
C GLY A 398 -17.42 20.63 6.97
N ILE A 399 -16.46 19.71 6.89
CA ILE A 399 -16.15 18.73 7.96
C ILE A 399 -15.60 19.46 9.20
N LEU A 400 -14.66 20.39 9.01
CA LEU A 400 -14.08 21.20 10.08
C LEU A 400 -15.14 22.09 10.77
N GLU A 401 -16.04 22.68 9.98
CA GLU A 401 -17.13 23.56 10.45
C GLU A 401 -18.28 22.80 11.11
N ALA A 402 -18.51 21.54 10.72
CA ALA A 402 -19.35 20.60 11.47
C ALA A 402 -18.74 20.21 12.84
N GLY A 403 -17.53 20.66 13.16
CA GLY A 403 -16.84 20.40 14.42
C GLY A 403 -16.10 19.07 14.47
N VAL A 404 -15.85 18.43 13.32
CA VAL A 404 -15.06 17.21 13.20
C VAL A 404 -13.58 17.60 12.98
N PRO A 405 -12.66 17.27 13.89
CA PRO A 405 -11.23 17.47 13.71
C PRO A 405 -10.69 16.76 12.47
N VAL A 406 -9.79 17.41 11.75
CA VAL A 406 -9.09 16.83 10.61
C VAL A 406 -7.61 16.78 10.95
N MET A 407 -6.99 15.62 10.76
CA MET A 407 -5.55 15.44 10.77
C MET A 407 -5.09 15.13 9.35
N MET A 408 -4.05 15.82 8.91
CA MET A 408 -3.25 15.48 7.74
C MET A 408 -1.85 15.15 8.25
N PHE A 409 -1.25 14.08 7.75
CA PHE A 409 0.15 13.78 8.01
C PHE A 409 0.87 13.41 6.72
N ALA A 410 2.16 13.71 6.64
CA ALA A 410 2.94 13.49 5.44
C ALA A 410 4.37 13.07 5.79
N GLY A 411 4.80 11.91 5.29
CA GLY A 411 6.20 11.52 5.27
C GLY A 411 7.02 12.47 4.40
N ALA A 412 8.17 12.93 4.91
CA ALA A 412 8.98 13.95 4.29
C ALA A 412 9.72 13.50 3.02
N GLU A 413 9.78 12.19 2.74
CA GLU A 413 10.54 11.61 1.62
C GLU A 413 9.64 11.02 0.51
N ASP A 414 8.31 11.06 0.69
CA ASP A 414 7.32 10.73 -0.33
C ASP A 414 7.34 11.74 -1.49
N LEU A 415 7.35 11.25 -2.74
CA LEU A 415 7.12 12.09 -3.93
C LEU A 415 5.66 12.06 -4.36
N ILE A 416 5.04 10.88 -4.50
CA ILE A 416 3.76 10.69 -5.18
C ILE A 416 2.63 11.50 -4.53
N CYS A 417 2.61 11.62 -3.20
CA CYS A 417 1.72 12.52 -2.46
C CYS A 417 2.51 13.42 -1.51
N ASN A 418 3.60 13.99 -2.03
CA ASN A 418 4.57 14.80 -1.30
C ASN A 418 3.95 15.88 -0.38
N TYR A 419 4.65 16.12 0.73
CA TYR A 419 4.24 17.10 1.73
C TYR A 419 4.11 18.53 1.20
N LYS A 420 4.77 18.92 0.09
CA LYS A 420 4.61 20.25 -0.51
C LYS A 420 3.24 20.45 -1.13
N GLY A 421 2.72 19.46 -1.85
CA GLY A 421 1.36 19.49 -2.36
C GLY A 421 0.32 19.67 -1.24
N ILE A 422 0.52 18.99 -0.11
CA ILE A 422 -0.34 19.08 1.07
C ILE A 422 -0.18 20.45 1.78
N GLU A 423 1.05 20.95 1.97
CA GLU A 423 1.31 22.30 2.51
C GLU A 423 0.61 23.36 1.65
N ARG A 424 0.76 23.31 0.32
CA ARG A 424 0.12 24.22 -0.64
C ARG A 424 -1.41 24.16 -0.59
N MET A 425 -1.99 22.97 -0.53
CA MET A 425 -3.44 22.80 -0.38
C MET A 425 -3.93 23.51 0.88
N ILE A 426 -3.29 23.26 2.02
CA ILE A 426 -3.69 23.89 3.28
C ILE A 426 -3.51 25.40 3.21
N GLU A 427 -2.39 25.90 2.66
CA GLU A 427 -2.11 27.33 2.49
C GLU A 427 -3.14 28.08 1.64
N ASN A 428 -3.81 27.41 0.70
CA ASN A 428 -4.81 28.02 -0.18
C ASN A 428 -6.26 27.75 0.27
N MET A 429 -6.50 26.72 1.08
CA MET A 429 -7.83 26.37 1.57
C MET A 429 -8.39 27.43 2.55
N GLU A 430 -9.61 27.90 2.30
CA GLU A 430 -10.39 28.67 3.27
C GLU A 430 -11.31 27.75 4.08
N TRP A 431 -11.32 27.92 5.40
CA TRP A 431 -12.35 27.39 6.29
C TRP A 431 -12.53 28.37 7.44
N SER A 432 -13.68 28.38 8.12
CA SER A 432 -13.91 29.17 9.33
C SER A 432 -13.44 30.65 9.24
N GLY A 433 -13.63 31.27 8.07
CA GLY A 433 -13.36 32.69 7.79
C GLY A 433 -11.90 33.14 7.73
N GLN A 434 -10.93 32.24 7.52
CA GLN A 434 -9.54 32.59 7.17
C GLN A 434 -8.92 31.52 6.26
N ILE A 435 -8.02 31.94 5.38
CA ILE A 435 -7.21 31.07 4.52
C ILE A 435 -5.99 30.54 5.28
N GLY A 436 -5.67 29.26 5.09
CA GLY A 436 -4.48 28.63 5.65
C GLY A 436 -4.44 28.56 7.17
N PHE A 437 -3.25 28.33 7.73
CA PHE A 437 -3.07 28.24 9.18
C PHE A 437 -3.29 29.57 9.93
N GLY A 438 -3.46 30.69 9.21
CA GLY A 438 -3.55 32.03 9.78
C GLY A 438 -2.24 32.41 10.47
N ASN A 439 -2.30 32.72 11.76
CA ASN A 439 -1.12 33.03 12.58
C ASN A 439 -0.55 31.82 13.34
N ALA A 440 -1.04 30.60 13.10
CA ALA A 440 -0.52 29.42 13.79
C ALA A 440 0.87 29.02 13.26
N THR A 441 1.81 28.76 14.16
CA THR A 441 3.19 28.39 13.84
C THR A 441 3.42 26.90 14.07
N ALA A 442 4.25 26.28 13.23
CA ALA A 442 4.72 24.92 13.44
C ALA A 442 5.41 24.77 14.81
N SER A 443 5.11 23.68 15.51
CA SER A 443 5.77 23.26 16.75
C SER A 443 6.70 22.08 16.46
N GLU A 444 7.90 22.11 17.02
CA GLU A 444 8.80 20.94 17.01
C GLU A 444 8.10 19.74 17.68
N TRP A 445 8.12 18.59 17.01
CA TRP A 445 7.67 17.33 17.57
C TRP A 445 8.87 16.43 17.84
N VAL A 446 9.06 16.10 19.12
CA VAL A 446 10.19 15.33 19.63
C VAL A 446 9.67 14.05 20.27
N PHE A 447 10.18 12.91 19.82
CA PHE A 447 9.88 11.59 20.36
C PHE A 447 11.20 10.94 20.81
N ASN A 448 11.23 10.34 22.00
CA ASN A 448 12.45 9.75 22.60
C ASN A 448 13.70 10.66 22.58
N GLY A 449 13.52 11.98 22.68
CA GLY A 449 14.61 12.97 22.63
C GLY A 449 15.15 13.29 21.23
N THR A 450 14.58 12.70 20.17
CA THR A 450 14.89 13.01 18.77
C THR A 450 13.74 13.81 18.15
N GLN A 451 14.03 14.86 17.37
CA GLN A 451 13.00 15.53 16.59
C GLN A 451 12.55 14.60 15.45
N VAL A 452 11.27 14.24 15.44
CA VAL A 452 10.67 13.33 14.46
C VAL A 452 9.76 14.05 13.47
N GLY A 453 9.52 15.34 13.65
CA GLY A 453 8.75 16.13 12.70
C GLY A 453 8.40 17.53 13.18
N GLU A 454 7.43 18.11 12.47
CA GLU A 454 6.78 19.39 12.76
C GLU A 454 5.27 19.19 12.87
N TRP A 455 4.63 19.97 13.75
CA TRP A 455 3.21 19.85 14.04
C TRP A 455 2.54 21.21 14.13
N THR A 456 1.53 21.45 13.30
CA THR A 456 0.75 22.69 13.28
C THR A 456 -0.71 22.39 13.59
N VAL A 457 -1.35 23.22 14.41
CA VAL A 457 -2.80 23.13 14.68
C VAL A 457 -3.42 24.51 14.50
N SER A 458 -4.48 24.60 13.71
CA SER A 458 -5.34 25.78 13.63
C SER A 458 -6.76 25.34 13.36
N ARG A 459 -7.72 25.83 14.18
CA ARG A 459 -9.16 25.76 13.88
C ARG A 459 -9.62 24.35 13.47
N ASN A 460 -9.36 23.38 14.37
CA ASN A 460 -9.63 21.94 14.23
C ASN A 460 -8.84 21.17 13.14
N LEU A 461 -8.09 21.85 12.27
CA LEU A 461 -7.12 21.21 11.38
C LEU A 461 -5.78 21.02 12.09
N THR A 462 -5.25 19.81 12.01
CA THR A 462 -3.91 19.41 12.46
C THR A 462 -3.10 18.95 11.27
N TYR A 463 -1.86 19.42 11.14
CA TYR A 463 -0.91 18.93 10.15
C TYR A 463 0.38 18.47 10.82
N ALA A 464 0.84 17.27 10.48
CA ALA A 464 2.07 16.67 10.99
C ALA A 464 2.98 16.25 9.82
N LYS A 465 4.10 16.97 9.64
CA LYS A 465 5.15 16.57 8.70
C LYS A 465 6.13 15.67 9.44
N VAL A 466 6.26 14.43 8.99
CA VAL A 466 7.04 13.39 9.66
C VAL A 466 8.37 13.22 8.92
N TYR A 467 9.48 13.27 9.65
CA TYR A 467 10.81 13.21 9.04
C TYR A 467 11.23 11.77 8.73
N GLU A 468 12.14 11.59 7.78
CA GLU A 468 12.78 10.30 7.41
C GLU A 468 11.80 9.18 7.02
N SER A 469 10.58 9.54 6.58
CA SER A 469 9.47 8.62 6.26
C SER A 469 8.96 8.80 4.83
N SER A 470 8.59 7.66 4.25
CA SER A 470 8.04 7.43 2.90
C SER A 470 6.54 7.78 2.82
N HIS A 471 5.89 7.34 1.74
CA HIS A 471 4.44 7.33 1.59
C HIS A 471 3.73 6.60 2.74
N MET A 472 4.17 5.38 3.08
CA MET A 472 3.63 4.58 4.17
C MET A 472 4.32 4.93 5.49
N VAL A 473 3.95 6.05 6.10
CA VAL A 473 4.59 6.55 7.35
C VAL A 473 4.51 5.52 8.49
N GLY A 474 3.47 4.67 8.50
CA GLY A 474 3.31 3.57 9.47
C GLY A 474 4.29 2.42 9.28
N PHE A 475 4.84 2.23 8.08
CA PHE A 475 5.90 1.26 7.79
C PHE A 475 7.25 1.73 8.36
N ASP A 476 7.66 2.98 8.09
CA ASP A 476 8.98 3.49 8.50
C ASP A 476 9.09 3.74 10.01
N VAL A 477 8.06 4.35 10.61
CA VAL A 477 8.13 4.89 11.97
C VAL A 477 6.88 4.55 12.81
N PRO A 478 6.53 3.27 12.99
CA PRO A 478 5.29 2.83 13.63
C PRO A 478 5.06 3.45 15.02
N GLU A 479 6.06 3.45 15.92
CA GLU A 479 5.95 4.09 17.25
C GLU A 479 5.62 5.59 17.18
N VAL A 480 6.13 6.29 16.17
CA VAL A 480 5.91 7.72 15.96
C VAL A 480 4.49 7.97 15.44
N THR A 481 3.98 7.14 14.53
CA THR A 481 2.57 7.21 14.11
C THR A 481 1.59 6.87 15.24
N ASN A 482 1.97 5.97 16.15
CA ASN A 482 1.19 5.69 17.36
C ASN A 482 1.11 6.91 18.29
N ASP A 483 2.24 7.58 18.56
CA ASP A 483 2.27 8.84 19.33
C ASP A 483 1.44 9.94 18.66
N MET A 484 1.46 10.02 17.33
CA MET A 484 0.60 10.95 16.55
C MET A 484 -0.89 10.66 16.72
N ILE A 485 -1.35 9.43 16.44
CA ILE A 485 -2.78 9.12 16.46
C ILE A 485 -3.34 9.13 17.89
N THR A 486 -2.56 8.69 18.89
CA THR A 486 -2.96 8.76 20.29
C THR A 486 -3.09 10.22 20.78
N ARG A 487 -2.23 11.14 20.31
CA ARG A 487 -2.38 12.59 20.53
C ARG A 487 -3.64 13.14 19.87
N PHE A 488 -3.90 12.78 18.61
CA PHE A 488 -5.08 13.23 17.85
C PHE A 488 -6.39 12.82 18.52
N MET A 489 -6.50 11.54 18.91
CA MET A 489 -7.67 11.00 19.59
C MET A 489 -7.76 11.37 21.09
N GLY A 490 -6.84 12.21 21.59
CA GLY A 490 -6.81 12.64 23.00
C GLY A 490 -6.71 11.49 24.00
N VAL A 491 -5.89 10.47 23.70
CA VAL A 491 -5.67 9.33 24.60
C VAL A 491 -4.92 9.81 25.86
N ASP A 492 -5.48 9.51 27.03
CA ASP A 492 -4.82 9.80 28.31
C ASP A 492 -3.98 8.61 28.75
N LEU A 493 -2.71 8.63 28.36
CA LEU A 493 -1.73 7.61 28.67
C LEU A 493 -1.38 7.54 30.18
N SER A 494 -1.76 8.55 30.99
CA SER A 494 -1.57 8.50 32.44
C SER A 494 -2.50 7.49 33.14
N LEU A 495 -3.59 7.11 32.47
CA LEU A 495 -4.55 6.10 32.95
C LEU A 495 -4.08 4.66 32.72
N VAL A 496 -2.99 4.45 31.96
CA VAL A 496 -2.53 3.11 31.57
C VAL A 496 -1.63 2.52 32.66
N PRO A 497 -2.00 1.38 33.29
CA PRO A 497 -1.20 0.76 34.33
C PRO A 497 0.22 0.41 33.84
N GLY A 498 1.24 0.79 34.59
CA GLY A 498 2.64 0.46 34.30
C GLY A 498 3.36 1.40 33.32
N VAL A 499 2.67 2.35 32.69
CA VAL A 499 3.27 3.33 31.73
C VAL A 499 4.01 4.49 32.44
N LEU A 500 4.03 4.51 33.78
CA LEU A 500 4.79 5.45 34.59
C LEU A 500 6.31 5.24 34.46
N GLY A 501 6.92 5.88 33.46
CA GLY A 501 8.38 6.00 33.31
C GLY A 501 8.93 5.64 31.92
N GLN A 502 8.09 5.22 30.98
CA GLN A 502 8.51 4.99 29.60
C GLN A 502 8.33 6.28 28.78
N THR A 503 9.48 6.89 28.49
CA THR A 503 9.80 7.99 27.55
C THR A 503 8.94 9.28 27.57
N SER A 504 9.55 10.35 27.04
CA SER A 504 8.99 11.71 27.00
C SER A 504 8.87 12.19 25.55
N GLY A 505 7.64 12.20 25.04
CA GLY A 505 7.32 12.83 23.76
C GLY A 505 6.92 14.29 23.98
N LYS A 506 7.67 15.24 23.43
CA LYS A 506 7.49 16.69 23.61
C LYS A 506 6.95 17.32 22.34
N LEU A 507 5.94 18.19 22.48
CA LEU A 507 5.33 18.94 21.39
C LEU A 507 5.40 20.44 21.72
N GLY A 508 6.25 21.18 21.01
CA GLY A 508 6.61 22.54 21.42
C GLY A 508 7.09 22.56 22.88
N GLY A 509 6.50 23.39 23.74
CA GLY A 509 6.84 23.43 25.17
C GLY A 509 6.27 22.30 26.05
N ILE A 510 5.40 21.43 25.51
CA ILE A 510 4.55 20.53 26.32
C ILE A 510 5.10 19.11 26.32
N ASN A 511 5.40 18.57 27.50
CA ASN A 511 5.74 17.16 27.69
C ASN A 511 4.46 16.30 27.74
N LYS A 512 4.46 15.18 27.02
CA LYS A 512 3.53 14.05 27.21
C LYS A 512 4.32 12.76 27.41
N VAL A 513 3.69 11.80 28.10
CA VAL A 513 4.15 10.41 28.08
C VAL A 513 3.83 9.82 26.70
N ALA A 514 4.66 8.91 26.20
CA ALA A 514 4.44 8.17 24.96
C ALA A 514 4.81 6.69 25.20
N LEU A 515 4.32 5.75 24.37
CA LEU A 515 4.87 4.39 24.42
C LEU A 515 6.13 4.30 23.58
N SER A 516 7.10 3.53 24.07
CA SER A 516 8.24 3.06 23.27
C SER A 516 8.64 1.67 23.76
N ALA A 517 9.05 0.79 22.85
CA ALA A 517 9.30 -0.62 23.11
C ALA A 517 10.50 -0.86 24.07
N GLY A 518 10.20 -0.90 25.36
CA GLY A 518 11.18 -1.10 26.43
C GLY A 518 11.66 -2.56 26.60
N SER A 519 12.63 -2.98 25.80
CA SER A 519 13.54 -4.13 26.04
C SER A 519 12.96 -5.56 25.99
N ALA A 520 12.77 -6.08 24.77
CA ALA A 520 13.04 -7.50 24.47
C ALA A 520 13.40 -7.67 22.98
N ALA A 521 14.47 -8.42 22.71
CA ALA A 521 15.13 -8.62 21.41
C ALA A 521 15.82 -7.37 20.81
N ALA A 522 17.06 -7.55 20.35
CA ALA A 522 17.87 -6.48 19.79
C ALA A 522 17.47 -6.20 18.33
N GLY A 523 16.80 -5.07 18.10
CA GLY A 523 16.70 -4.48 16.76
C GLY A 523 18.08 -4.03 16.27
N ILE A 524 18.40 -4.34 15.02
CA ILE A 524 19.61 -3.81 14.36
C ILE A 524 19.42 -2.29 14.24
N PRO A 525 20.42 -1.46 14.61
CA PRO A 525 20.29 -0.01 14.46
C PRO A 525 20.12 0.34 12.98
N LEU A 526 19.07 1.12 12.67
CA LEU A 526 18.92 1.74 11.35
C LEU A 526 20.17 2.61 11.11
N LEU A 527 21.03 2.20 10.18
CA LEU A 527 22.26 2.92 9.88
C LEU A 527 21.91 4.23 9.17
N LYS A 528 22.12 5.35 9.87
CA LYS A 528 22.12 6.68 9.26
C LYS A 528 22.99 6.67 8.01
N GLY A 529 22.45 7.19 6.90
CA GLY A 529 23.17 7.49 5.67
C GLY A 529 24.20 8.62 5.85
N GLY A 530 25.24 8.36 6.63
CA GLY A 530 26.44 9.17 6.75
C GLY A 530 27.62 8.45 6.10
N LYS A 531 28.42 9.17 5.30
CA LYS A 531 29.56 8.59 4.57
C LYS A 531 30.56 7.94 5.54
N SER A 532 31.13 6.82 5.07
CA SER A 532 32.28 6.08 5.61
C SER A 532 32.18 5.55 7.05
N ASP A 533 31.79 4.28 7.19
CA ASP A 533 32.32 3.39 8.25
C ASP A 533 32.31 1.90 7.87
N ILE A 534 31.41 1.44 7.00
CA ILE A 534 31.43 0.07 6.47
C ILE A 534 32.72 -0.21 5.67
N GLU A 535 33.18 0.74 4.85
CA GLU A 535 34.47 0.62 4.15
C GLU A 535 35.66 0.55 5.11
N ASN A 536 35.62 1.28 6.23
CA ASN A 536 36.66 1.21 7.27
C ASN A 536 36.68 -0.18 7.91
N TRP A 537 35.52 -0.77 8.18
CA TRP A 537 35.41 -2.10 8.78
C TRP A 537 35.86 -3.21 7.82
N TYR A 538 35.47 -3.15 6.55
CA TYR A 538 35.95 -4.07 5.52
C TYR A 538 37.46 -3.95 5.31
N ASN A 539 38.00 -2.72 5.19
CA ASN A 539 39.44 -2.51 5.04
C ASN A 539 40.24 -2.96 6.29
N ALA A 540 39.72 -2.75 7.49
CA ALA A 540 40.33 -3.24 8.72
C ALA A 540 40.32 -4.78 8.80
N ALA A 541 39.19 -5.44 8.50
CA ALA A 541 39.10 -6.89 8.49
C ALA A 541 40.02 -7.52 7.42
N SER A 542 40.08 -6.93 6.22
CA SER A 542 41.03 -7.32 5.17
C SER A 542 42.48 -7.12 5.60
N ALA A 543 42.81 -5.99 6.24
CA ALA A 543 44.16 -5.73 6.76
C ALA A 543 44.56 -6.73 7.86
N PHE A 544 43.65 -7.09 8.77
CA PHE A 544 43.90 -8.11 9.78
C PHE A 544 44.09 -9.51 9.17
N LEU A 545 43.29 -9.87 8.15
CA LEU A 545 43.46 -11.14 7.42
C LEU A 545 44.83 -11.20 6.72
N ILE A 546 45.22 -10.13 6.03
CA ILE A 546 46.53 -10.01 5.36
C ILE A 546 47.66 -10.06 6.39
N LEU A 547 47.54 -9.34 7.51
CA LEU A 547 48.53 -9.38 8.59
C LEU A 547 48.68 -10.79 9.18
N PHE A 548 47.57 -11.50 9.39
CA PHE A 548 47.57 -12.88 9.91
C PHE A 548 48.20 -13.87 8.93
N ILE A 549 47.95 -13.71 7.62
CA ILE A 549 48.61 -14.48 6.56
C ILE A 549 50.13 -14.19 6.55
N LEU A 550 50.54 -12.91 6.61
CA LEU A 550 51.95 -12.52 6.63
C LEU A 550 52.67 -13.05 7.88
N VAL A 551 52.05 -12.94 9.07
CA VAL A 551 52.59 -13.50 10.32
C VAL A 551 52.69 -15.03 10.24
N SER A 552 51.71 -15.69 9.62
CA SER A 552 51.71 -17.15 9.42
C SER A 552 52.83 -17.59 8.48
N ILE A 553 53.08 -16.86 7.38
CA ILE A 553 54.20 -17.10 6.45
C ILE A 553 55.54 -16.91 7.15
N VAL A 554 55.70 -15.84 7.96
CA VAL A 554 56.92 -15.58 8.74
C VAL A 554 57.12 -16.68 9.80
N ALA A 555 56.06 -17.10 10.49
CA ALA A 555 56.11 -18.20 11.46
C ALA A 555 56.50 -19.53 10.79
N LEU A 556 55.93 -19.83 9.61
CA LEU A 556 56.32 -21.00 8.81
C LEU A 556 57.80 -20.93 8.40
N TYR A 557 58.26 -19.77 7.92
CA TYR A 557 59.65 -19.56 7.54
C TYR A 557 60.60 -19.81 8.72
N PHE A 558 60.31 -19.27 9.91
CA PHE A 558 61.12 -19.51 11.10
C PHE A 558 61.03 -20.96 11.61
N TYR A 559 59.85 -21.60 11.53
CA TYR A 559 59.68 -23.02 11.84
C TYR A 559 60.54 -23.91 10.92
N PHE A 560 60.46 -23.71 9.60
CA PHE A 560 61.27 -24.44 8.64
C PHE A 560 62.76 -24.10 8.74
N LYS A 561 63.14 -22.85 9.02
CA LYS A 561 64.54 -22.44 9.28
C LYS A 561 65.10 -23.11 10.53
N ARG A 562 64.32 -23.20 11.62
CA ARG A 562 64.66 -23.93 12.85
C ARG A 562 64.77 -25.45 12.59
N ARG A 563 63.84 -26.03 11.83
CA ARG A 563 63.87 -27.46 11.43
C ARG A 563 65.06 -27.78 10.51
N ARG A 564 65.45 -26.87 9.61
CA ARG A 564 66.62 -26.99 8.72
C ARG A 564 67.95 -26.76 9.45
N SER A 565 67.95 -25.95 10.52
CA SER A 565 69.07 -25.80 11.46
C SER A 565 69.27 -27.07 12.30
N LEU A 566 68.20 -27.66 12.84
CA LEU A 566 68.25 -28.93 13.57
C LEU A 566 68.71 -30.10 12.68
N ARG A 567 68.25 -30.17 11.42
CA ARG A 567 68.74 -31.16 10.43
C ARG A 567 70.20 -30.94 9.96
N ARG A 568 70.87 -29.87 10.36
CA ARG A 568 72.32 -29.64 10.08
C ARG A 568 73.23 -30.06 11.24
N ARG A 569 72.70 -30.65 12.32
CA ARG A 569 73.49 -31.18 13.45
C ARG A 569 73.49 -32.72 13.57
N VAL A 570 72.99 -33.42 12.55
CA VAL A 570 73.18 -34.86 12.37
C VAL A 570 73.70 -35.04 10.95
N GLY A 571 74.87 -35.66 10.79
CA GLY A 571 75.52 -35.85 9.49
C GLY A 571 76.14 -37.24 9.35
N LEU A 572 76.65 -37.49 8.14
CA LEU A 572 77.31 -38.71 7.61
C LEU A 572 76.36 -39.73 6.91
N PRO A 573 76.83 -40.44 5.85
CA PRO A 573 77.54 -39.86 4.70
C PRO A 573 77.19 -40.45 3.30
N THR A 574 77.41 -39.60 2.29
CA THR A 574 77.73 -39.81 0.85
C THR A 574 77.87 -41.21 0.20
N MET A 575 77.19 -41.38 -0.95
CA MET A 575 77.65 -41.97 -2.24
C MET A 575 76.50 -41.78 -3.28
N ARG A 576 76.67 -41.61 -4.61
CA ARG A 576 77.82 -41.26 -5.48
C ARG A 576 77.26 -40.82 -6.88
N ASP A 577 78.11 -40.20 -7.71
CA ASP A 577 78.01 -40.01 -9.19
C ASP A 577 76.97 -39.02 -9.81
N ASP A 578 77.48 -37.80 -10.10
CA ASP A 578 77.74 -37.20 -11.43
C ASP A 578 76.68 -36.52 -12.36
N ALA A 579 77.21 -35.46 -13.04
CA ALA A 579 76.74 -34.66 -14.20
C ALA A 579 75.44 -33.80 -14.04
N ALA A 580 75.46 -32.46 -14.15
CA ALA A 580 75.82 -31.57 -15.29
C ALA A 580 74.85 -31.76 -16.50
N GLU A 581 74.31 -30.78 -17.23
CA GLU A 581 74.34 -29.30 -17.29
C GLU A 581 73.32 -28.91 -18.44
N ARG A 582 72.76 -27.69 -18.44
CA ARG A 582 72.20 -26.95 -19.63
C ARG A 582 70.92 -27.46 -20.39
N VAL A 583 69.82 -26.70 -20.22
CA VAL A 583 68.98 -25.95 -21.22
C VAL A 583 69.26 -26.19 -22.74
N PRO A 584 68.30 -26.16 -23.74
CA PRO A 584 66.88 -25.70 -23.77
C PRO A 584 65.84 -26.55 -24.61
N LEU A 585 64.58 -26.03 -24.70
CA LEU A 585 63.64 -26.02 -25.86
C LEU A 585 63.13 -27.32 -26.55
N GLY A 586 61.79 -27.46 -26.62
CA GLY A 586 61.11 -27.65 -27.93
C GLY A 586 60.44 -29.00 -28.28
N ALA A 587 59.10 -28.94 -28.40
CA ALA A 587 58.23 -29.66 -29.37
C ALA A 587 57.94 -31.20 -29.30
N GLU A 588 56.65 -31.47 -29.47
CA GLU A 588 55.96 -32.61 -30.12
C GLU A 588 55.98 -34.08 -29.60
N ARG A 589 54.72 -34.53 -29.33
CA ARG A 589 54.03 -35.77 -29.80
C ARG A 589 54.16 -37.13 -29.08
N VAL A 590 52.97 -37.72 -28.88
CA VAL A 590 52.59 -39.17 -29.02
C VAL A 590 53.10 -40.13 -27.92
N GLU A 591 52.35 -41.10 -27.38
CA GLU A 591 50.90 -41.48 -27.28
C GLU A 591 50.80 -42.57 -26.17
N MET A 592 49.60 -42.82 -25.60
CA MET A 592 49.07 -44.13 -25.10
C MET A 592 49.87 -44.93 -24.03
N ASP A 593 49.31 -45.74 -23.11
CA ASP A 593 47.95 -46.18 -22.71
C ASP A 593 47.86 -46.06 -21.14
N ASP A 594 46.90 -46.56 -20.34
CA ASP A 594 45.83 -47.57 -20.49
C ASP A 594 44.65 -47.33 -19.50
N ILE A 595 43.52 -47.96 -19.84
CA ILE A 595 42.40 -48.50 -19.05
C ILE A 595 41.04 -48.01 -19.55
N GLU A 596 40.50 -48.77 -20.50
CA GLU A 596 39.09 -48.77 -20.91
C GLU A 596 38.21 -49.75 -20.10
N ARG A 597 36.89 -49.64 -20.36
CA ARG A 597 35.82 -50.66 -20.30
C ARG A 597 34.82 -50.45 -19.14
N ALA A 598 33.69 -49.76 -19.38
CA ALA A 598 32.41 -50.24 -19.98
C ALA A 598 31.62 -51.16 -19.02
N GLU A 599 30.29 -51.31 -19.05
CA GLU A 599 29.23 -51.12 -20.06
C GLU A 599 28.02 -50.42 -19.35
N GLY A 600 26.96 -49.85 -19.95
CA GLY A 600 26.32 -50.03 -21.26
C GLY A 600 24.92 -50.65 -21.07
N TYR A 601 23.85 -50.10 -21.69
CA TYR A 601 22.74 -50.78 -22.39
C TYR A 601 21.53 -49.87 -22.64
N GLU A 602 21.01 -49.95 -23.88
CA GLU A 602 19.82 -49.27 -24.39
C GLU A 602 18.52 -50.03 -24.06
N LEU A 603 17.35 -49.40 -24.25
CA LEU A 603 16.24 -50.02 -24.98
C LEU A 603 15.21 -48.98 -25.47
N ASP A 604 14.44 -49.37 -26.48
CA ASP A 604 13.78 -48.51 -27.49
C ASP A 604 12.24 -48.68 -27.50
N SER A 605 11.48 -47.64 -27.91
CA SER A 605 10.07 -47.78 -28.36
C SER A 605 9.48 -46.53 -29.03
N ALA A 606 9.26 -46.63 -30.36
CA ALA A 606 8.82 -45.60 -31.30
C ALA A 606 7.35 -45.10 -31.22
N GLY A 607 7.04 -43.93 -31.84
CA GLY A 607 5.66 -43.40 -31.91
C GLY A 607 5.30 -42.22 -32.85
N ARG A 608 5.73 -42.21 -34.14
CA ARG A 608 5.10 -41.59 -35.37
C ARG A 608 3.93 -40.54 -35.24
N LYS A 609 3.73 -39.50 -36.08
CA LYS A 609 4.19 -39.17 -37.46
C LYS A 609 3.71 -37.77 -37.97
N THR A 610 4.32 -37.28 -39.07
CA THR A 610 3.92 -36.14 -39.96
C THR A 610 4.08 -34.71 -39.39
N ARG A 611 4.30 -33.65 -40.17
CA ARG A 611 4.25 -33.45 -41.65
C ARG A 611 5.36 -32.48 -42.13
N ALA A 612 5.58 -32.39 -43.45
CA ALA A 612 6.79 -31.83 -44.06
C ALA A 612 6.68 -30.39 -44.61
N ARG A 613 7.84 -29.91 -45.08
CA ARG A 613 8.15 -28.86 -46.10
C ARG A 613 8.48 -27.43 -45.65
N SER A 614 9.75 -27.06 -45.88
CA SER A 614 10.14 -25.67 -46.15
C SER A 614 9.71 -25.25 -47.57
N GLY A 615 9.64 -23.94 -47.81
CA GLY A 615 9.26 -23.36 -49.11
C GLY A 615 9.30 -21.84 -49.12
N SER A 616 10.48 -21.27 -49.33
CA SER A 616 10.76 -19.83 -49.38
C SER A 616 9.93 -19.06 -50.43
N ARG A 617 9.54 -17.81 -50.13
CA ARG A 617 9.31 -16.75 -51.13
C ARG A 617 9.63 -15.36 -50.59
N LYS A 618 10.36 -14.57 -51.39
CA LYS A 618 10.66 -13.14 -51.17
C LYS A 618 9.41 -12.27 -51.35
N GLY A 619 9.32 -11.18 -50.59
CA GLY A 619 8.41 -10.04 -50.77
C GLY A 619 9.02 -8.80 -50.11
N LYS A 620 8.76 -7.60 -50.66
CA LYS A 620 9.44 -6.33 -50.33
C LYS A 620 8.57 -5.43 -49.43
N GLU A 621 9.25 -4.59 -48.64
CA GLU A 621 8.89 -3.20 -48.28
C GLU A 621 7.45 -2.89 -47.82
N ARG A 622 7.31 -2.58 -46.52
CA ARG A 622 7.23 -1.18 -46.05
C ARG A 622 7.35 -1.09 -44.53
N ALA A 623 7.94 0.00 -44.05
CA ALA A 623 7.97 0.35 -42.64
C ALA A 623 6.57 0.76 -42.16
N ARG A 624 6.32 0.50 -40.89
CA ARG A 624 5.32 1.17 -40.06
C ARG A 624 6.03 1.51 -38.76
N GLU A 625 5.78 2.70 -38.23
CA GLU A 625 6.36 3.12 -36.95
C GLU A 625 6.08 2.08 -35.85
N GLU A 626 7.04 1.95 -34.93
CA GLU A 626 6.83 1.28 -33.65
C GLU A 626 6.10 2.29 -32.77
N ASP A 627 4.84 2.01 -32.41
CA ASP A 627 4.13 2.81 -31.42
C ASP A 627 4.86 2.66 -30.07
N GLU A 628 5.31 3.78 -29.51
CA GLU A 628 5.90 3.82 -28.18
C GLU A 628 4.80 3.55 -27.15
N ASP A 629 4.98 2.50 -26.35
CA ASP A 629 4.10 2.11 -25.24
C ASP A 629 4.22 3.21 -24.15
N GLU A 630 3.42 4.28 -24.24
CA GLU A 630 3.33 5.30 -23.18
C GLU A 630 2.74 4.60 -21.93
N GLY A 631 3.58 4.44 -20.90
CA GLY A 631 3.18 3.75 -19.68
C GLY A 631 2.02 4.45 -18.97
N GLU A 632 1.00 3.67 -18.60
CA GLU A 632 -0.13 4.14 -17.78
C GLU A 632 0.39 4.84 -16.52
N SER A 633 -0.01 6.10 -16.33
CA SER A 633 0.46 6.90 -15.20
C SER A 633 -0.17 6.40 -13.89
N VAL A 634 0.56 6.52 -12.78
CA VAL A 634 0.24 5.87 -11.48
C VAL A 634 -1.13 6.30 -10.91
N PHE A 635 -1.70 7.42 -11.37
CA PHE A 635 -3.09 7.82 -11.08
C PHE A 635 -3.94 8.11 -12.33
N ALA A 636 -3.39 8.00 -13.55
CA ALA A 636 -4.18 8.17 -14.77
C ALA A 636 -4.96 6.88 -15.05
N LEU A 637 -6.27 6.95 -14.80
CA LEU A 637 -7.21 5.93 -15.25
C LEU A 637 -7.35 6.08 -16.75
N GLY A 638 -7.09 5.01 -17.50
CA GLY A 638 -6.89 5.08 -18.96
C GLY A 638 -7.97 5.87 -19.71
N ASP A 639 -7.53 6.87 -20.46
CA ASP A 639 -8.37 7.60 -21.43
C ASP A 639 -8.43 6.80 -22.74
N ASP A 640 -9.58 6.16 -23.00
CA ASP A 640 -9.89 5.64 -24.34
C ASP A 640 -10.06 6.80 -25.34
N GLU A 641 -9.07 7.06 -26.18
CA GLU A 641 -9.25 7.86 -27.40
C GLU A 641 -10.13 7.10 -28.42
N ASP A 642 -11.46 7.18 -28.27
CA ASP A 642 -12.35 7.00 -29.43
C ASP A 642 -13.71 7.70 -29.23
N GLY A 643 -13.93 8.82 -29.93
CA GLY A 643 -15.16 9.62 -29.81
C GLY A 643 -15.25 10.83 -30.74
N ARG A 644 -15.70 10.60 -31.99
CA ARG A 644 -16.26 11.65 -32.88
C ARG A 644 -17.78 11.60 -32.94
#